data_AF-A0A6A0CUG4-F1
#
_entry.id   AF-A0A6A0CUG4-F1
#
_cell.length_a   1.000
_cell.length_b   1.000
_cell.length_c   1.000
_cell.angle_alpha   90.00
_cell.angle_beta   90.00
_cell.angle_gamma   90.00
#
_symmetry.space_group_name_H-M   'P 1'
#
loop_
_entity.id
_entity.type
_entity.pdbx_description
1 polymer ?
#
loop_
_entity_poly.entity_id
_entity_poly.type
_entity_poly.pdbx_seq_one_letter_code
_entity_poly.pdbx_strand_id
1 'polypeptide(L)'
;MQRIVLAVASLLLLIPLTPLYGSDEIIVENGERIQDAIDAAHAGDIIHVKEGLYRENLMINKSITLVGTGTVIIDGMGDTAIEMIADGIVVKHISCTNASGTIISVTGRDARIENCTVYRGRYGIVARNAIIRNCTVHTCGGGVVLKDNNDVQGCHVYKCGLGVEIAGDKNVVKNCTVHTCGVGIHLEDASENIVDSCTIYKNNNNQGGIFLLRSSQNIITNCTVSYGSFGIRLIESNDNTITENTVFNNRYGIKMEYSRENRVARCLLSRNRFGVTLDNSRNIAIHYNDIEKSQMYSLDALRSTCDARFNWWGNVLPGKMHVVLSAIRYMPWLSSPLHNGSDVPEIVHLREGKEPHAAPVPSWGKMRITAIDFDPLVDIKAKVKIERARSIGGEKKVSMAVSIDGAREVISFTGDELLNITVWQDVDDAKQDVIITFAMGAERKQLTYDLARGDWYGDDSRGDADGYGHIRFTGAEVWFTLGYNDYDRDGLTHWEEMNIYHTNPLVDDRGRDYDGDGLPIEWEDRYGFSDFYRENHSIDYDGDGLNDYEEYAMAPLFSDPFARDIFVEVDYMKGYEMYEESIQMLYDAFAAHHITLHIEVDEELPYKEHLYYRDEREIYWDHFLHGNVSNSRLGVYHYVILGSYGSSRRGGHAFVGFENLDSFMLAGQYMNDWRTGSKRKVAYASLFMHELGHTLGLFDDTFGGIDNESCNAPWLPGFWKYRNYHSCLNYRYAFQLVDYSSGTHLIHDFDDWGSINLGFFKDSFYYP
;
A
#
# COMPACT_ATOMS: atom_id res chain seq x y z
N MET A 1 -82.29 40.43 -7.23
CA MET A 1 -82.15 39.80 -8.55
C MET A 1 -82.12 40.87 -9.65
N GLN A 2 -81.03 41.67 -9.73
CA GLN A 2 -80.72 42.56 -10.88
C GLN A 2 -79.37 43.33 -10.73
N ARG A 3 -78.35 42.79 -10.04
CA ARG A 3 -77.04 43.48 -9.90
C ARG A 3 -75.78 42.59 -9.98
N ILE A 4 -75.89 41.35 -10.46
CA ILE A 4 -74.74 40.42 -10.53
C ILE A 4 -74.31 40.08 -11.98
N VAL A 5 -75.05 40.51 -13.01
CA VAL A 5 -74.79 40.05 -14.39
C VAL A 5 -73.82 40.94 -15.18
N LEU A 6 -73.45 42.14 -14.70
CA LEU A 6 -72.57 43.05 -15.47
C LEU A 6 -71.07 43.03 -15.09
N ALA A 7 -70.65 42.31 -14.04
CA ALA A 7 -69.23 42.24 -13.65
C ALA A 7 -68.49 41.01 -14.24
N VAL A 8 -69.22 40.04 -14.80
CA VAL A 8 -68.63 38.80 -15.35
C VAL A 8 -68.33 38.92 -16.85
N ALA A 9 -68.88 39.92 -17.54
CA ALA A 9 -68.67 40.12 -18.98
C ALA A 9 -67.38 40.88 -19.34
N SER A 10 -66.71 41.52 -18.37
CA SER A 10 -65.51 42.33 -18.60
C SER A 10 -64.19 41.61 -18.28
N LEU A 11 -64.24 40.43 -17.64
CA LEU A 11 -63.07 39.65 -17.23
C LEU A 11 -62.72 38.50 -18.19
N LEU A 12 -63.50 38.31 -19.26
CA LEU A 12 -63.33 37.27 -20.28
C LEU A 12 -62.67 37.77 -21.58
N LEU A 13 -62.16 39.00 -21.60
CA LEU A 13 -61.62 39.67 -22.80
C LEU A 13 -60.14 40.10 -22.66
N LEU A 14 -59.41 39.48 -21.73
CA LEU A 14 -57.96 39.64 -21.53
C LEU A 14 -57.32 38.26 -21.25
N ILE A 15 -57.66 37.27 -22.07
CA ILE A 15 -56.74 36.13 -22.28
C ILE A 15 -55.79 36.63 -23.37
N PRO A 16 -54.49 36.84 -23.12
CA PRO A 16 -53.55 36.94 -24.22
C PRO A 16 -53.70 35.64 -24.99
N LEU A 17 -54.18 35.72 -26.22
CA LEU A 17 -54.02 34.68 -27.22
C LEU A 17 -52.51 34.48 -27.35
N THR A 18 -51.91 33.64 -26.51
CA THR A 18 -50.63 33.03 -26.82
C THR A 18 -50.94 32.13 -28.00
N PRO A 19 -50.46 32.44 -29.22
CA PRO A 19 -50.59 31.52 -30.32
C PRO A 19 -50.04 30.18 -29.85
N LEU A 20 -50.86 29.13 -29.93
CA LEU A 20 -50.42 27.76 -29.75
C LEU A 20 -49.59 27.44 -31.01
N TYR A 21 -48.36 27.96 -31.07
CA TYR A 21 -47.41 27.53 -32.09
C TYR A 21 -47.10 26.06 -31.81
N GLY A 22 -47.43 25.19 -32.75
CA GLY A 22 -46.85 23.85 -32.74
C GLY A 22 -45.33 23.98 -32.83
N SER A 23 -44.60 23.09 -32.17
CA SER A 23 -43.15 23.02 -32.33
C SER A 23 -42.83 22.72 -33.78
N ASP A 24 -42.22 23.66 -34.49
CA ASP A 24 -41.74 23.43 -35.85
C ASP A 24 -40.39 22.70 -35.79
N GLU A 25 -40.18 21.76 -36.71
CA GLU A 25 -38.89 21.08 -36.90
C GLU A 25 -38.06 21.83 -37.94
N ILE A 26 -36.92 22.37 -37.53
CA ILE A 26 -35.96 23.05 -38.40
C ILE A 26 -34.78 22.11 -38.64
N ILE A 27 -34.37 21.93 -39.89
CA ILE A 27 -33.22 21.07 -40.25
C ILE A 27 -32.08 21.98 -40.70
N VAL A 28 -30.88 21.75 -40.16
CA VAL A 28 -29.62 22.38 -40.57
C VAL A 28 -28.76 21.33 -41.27
N GLU A 29 -28.59 21.47 -42.57
CA GLU A 29 -27.75 20.61 -43.40
C GLU A 29 -26.26 20.96 -43.27
N ASN A 30 -25.39 20.07 -43.74
CA ASN A 30 -23.94 20.33 -43.73
C ASN A 30 -23.59 21.50 -44.66
N GLY A 31 -22.94 22.53 -44.10
CA GLY A 31 -22.59 23.77 -44.81
C GLY A 31 -23.56 24.93 -44.55
N GLU A 32 -24.71 24.67 -43.93
CA GLU A 32 -25.59 25.72 -43.40
C GLU A 32 -25.10 26.19 -42.01
N ARG A 33 -25.51 27.40 -41.62
CA ARG A 33 -25.14 27.98 -40.32
C ARG A 33 -26.16 27.60 -39.25
N ILE A 34 -25.70 27.05 -38.13
CA ILE A 34 -26.59 26.70 -37.01
C ILE A 34 -27.18 27.98 -36.39
N GLN A 35 -26.40 29.05 -36.30
CA GLN A 35 -26.88 30.31 -35.71
C GLN A 35 -28.05 30.91 -36.50
N ASP A 36 -28.04 30.82 -37.83
CA ASP A 36 -29.13 31.36 -38.65
C ASP A 36 -30.45 30.61 -38.37
N ALA A 37 -30.39 29.30 -38.08
CA ALA A 37 -31.55 28.51 -37.66
C ALA A 37 -32.03 28.89 -36.25
N ILE A 38 -31.12 29.13 -35.31
CA ILE A 38 -31.46 29.64 -33.96
C ILE A 38 -32.16 31.00 -34.05
N ASP A 39 -31.65 31.89 -34.92
CA ASP A 39 -32.20 33.23 -35.12
C ASP A 39 -33.61 33.18 -35.75
N ALA A 40 -33.88 32.20 -36.61
CA ALA A 40 -35.19 31.98 -37.23
C ALA A 40 -36.21 31.25 -36.34
N ALA A 41 -35.75 30.42 -35.39
CA ALA A 41 -36.61 29.60 -34.53
C ALA A 41 -37.49 30.43 -33.58
N HIS A 42 -38.66 29.90 -33.25
CA HIS A 42 -39.53 30.35 -32.16
C HIS A 42 -39.27 29.53 -30.89
N ALA A 43 -39.71 30.05 -29.75
CA ALA A 43 -39.62 29.30 -28.49
C ALA A 43 -40.48 28.03 -28.56
N GLY A 44 -39.89 26.89 -28.21
CA GLY A 44 -40.49 25.55 -28.29
C GLY A 44 -40.04 24.73 -29.51
N ASP A 45 -39.39 25.35 -30.49
CA ASP A 45 -38.97 24.66 -31.72
C ASP A 45 -37.81 23.68 -31.48
N ILE A 46 -37.69 22.72 -32.40
CA ILE A 46 -36.61 21.71 -32.42
C ILE A 46 -35.75 21.93 -33.66
N ILE A 47 -34.45 22.12 -33.45
CA ILE A 47 -33.44 22.28 -34.50
C ILE A 47 -32.63 20.98 -34.60
N HIS A 48 -32.76 20.29 -35.71
CA HIS A 48 -31.99 19.10 -36.06
C HIS A 48 -30.75 19.46 -36.88
N VAL A 49 -29.57 19.28 -36.30
CA VAL A 49 -28.28 19.51 -36.98
C VAL A 49 -27.80 18.20 -37.59
N LYS A 50 -27.52 18.18 -38.88
CA LYS A 50 -27.01 17.01 -39.59
C LYS A 50 -25.52 16.82 -39.36
N GLU A 51 -25.02 15.62 -39.64
CA GLU A 51 -23.61 15.27 -39.52
C GLU A 51 -22.70 16.27 -40.24
N GLY A 52 -21.70 16.81 -39.52
CA GLY A 52 -20.85 17.87 -40.03
C GLY A 52 -19.94 18.49 -38.98
N LEU A 53 -18.94 19.24 -39.47
CA LEU A 53 -18.06 20.09 -38.66
C LEU A 53 -18.48 21.54 -38.84
N TYR A 54 -18.98 22.14 -37.76
CA TYR A 54 -19.49 23.49 -37.70
C TYR A 54 -18.49 24.36 -36.94
N ARG A 55 -17.89 25.32 -37.64
CA ARG A 55 -16.94 26.28 -37.06
C ARG A 55 -17.69 27.55 -36.71
N GLU A 56 -18.36 27.53 -35.56
CA GLU A 56 -19.29 28.56 -35.13
C GLU A 56 -19.28 28.70 -33.61
N ASN A 57 -19.70 29.88 -33.14
CA ASN A 57 -19.94 30.19 -31.73
C ASN A 57 -21.43 30.48 -31.58
N LEU A 58 -22.16 29.59 -30.91
CA LEU A 58 -23.62 29.63 -30.85
C LEU A 58 -24.10 30.40 -29.63
N MET A 59 -24.96 31.39 -29.85
CA MET A 59 -25.68 32.10 -28.81
C MET A 59 -27.15 31.69 -28.83
N ILE A 60 -27.54 30.85 -27.87
CA ILE A 60 -28.92 30.35 -27.74
C ILE A 60 -29.66 31.23 -26.72
N ASN A 61 -30.45 32.18 -27.23
CA ASN A 61 -31.20 33.16 -26.45
C ASN A 61 -32.73 32.95 -26.50
N LYS A 62 -33.18 31.79 -26.96
CA LYS A 62 -34.59 31.35 -26.98
C LYS A 62 -34.70 29.94 -26.41
N SER A 63 -35.85 29.63 -25.81
CA SER A 63 -36.13 28.29 -25.29
C SER A 63 -36.36 27.31 -26.44
N ILE A 64 -35.33 26.61 -26.88
CA ILE A 64 -35.36 25.67 -28.03
C ILE A 64 -34.68 24.35 -27.69
N THR A 65 -34.90 23.34 -28.52
CA THR A 65 -34.13 22.08 -28.47
C THR A 65 -33.19 21.99 -29.67
N LEU A 66 -31.88 21.89 -29.43
CA LEU A 66 -30.85 21.67 -30.45
C LEU A 66 -30.37 20.21 -30.38
N VAL A 67 -30.54 19.45 -31.46
CA VAL A 67 -30.25 18.01 -31.51
C VAL A 67 -29.35 17.66 -32.69
N GLY A 68 -28.20 17.04 -32.41
CA GLY A 68 -27.34 16.46 -33.44
C GLY A 68 -27.90 15.15 -33.99
N THR A 69 -27.78 14.94 -35.30
CA THR A 69 -28.15 13.71 -36.01
C THR A 69 -26.95 13.17 -36.78
N GLY A 70 -26.31 12.14 -36.23
CA GLY A 70 -25.01 11.64 -36.70
C GLY A 70 -23.84 12.30 -35.96
N THR A 71 -22.67 12.36 -36.58
CA THR A 71 -21.47 12.95 -35.97
C THR A 71 -21.47 14.48 -36.14
N VAL A 72 -22.02 15.21 -35.17
CA VAL A 72 -22.04 16.68 -35.18
C VAL A 72 -20.94 17.22 -34.28
N ILE A 73 -20.03 18.02 -34.84
CA ILE A 73 -18.94 18.67 -34.10
C ILE A 73 -19.05 20.18 -34.26
N ILE A 74 -19.14 20.89 -33.13
CA ILE A 74 -19.04 22.35 -33.06
C ILE A 74 -17.64 22.71 -32.55
N ASP A 75 -16.87 23.40 -33.40
CA ASP A 75 -15.54 23.90 -33.10
C ASP A 75 -15.64 25.38 -32.74
N GLY A 76 -15.34 25.71 -31.48
CA GLY A 76 -15.41 27.07 -30.94
C GLY A 76 -14.32 28.02 -31.46
N MET A 77 -13.35 27.53 -32.23
CA MET A 77 -12.26 28.32 -32.83
C MET A 77 -11.47 29.17 -31.83
N GLY A 78 -11.35 28.70 -30.60
CA GLY A 78 -10.69 29.41 -29.51
C GLY A 78 -11.63 30.29 -28.66
N ASP A 79 -12.91 30.41 -28.99
CA ASP A 79 -13.93 31.06 -28.17
C ASP A 79 -14.99 30.04 -27.71
N THR A 80 -16.04 30.49 -27.02
CA THR A 80 -17.11 29.64 -26.48
C THR A 80 -17.93 29.01 -27.61
N ALA A 81 -18.03 27.69 -27.63
CA ALA A 81 -18.75 26.98 -28.70
C ALA A 81 -20.27 27.14 -28.57
N ILE A 82 -20.80 27.03 -27.34
CA ILE A 82 -22.24 27.21 -27.07
C ILE A 82 -22.44 28.05 -25.80
N GLU A 83 -23.21 29.12 -25.92
CA GLU A 83 -23.71 29.93 -24.81
C GLU A 83 -25.24 29.80 -24.69
N MET A 84 -25.70 29.20 -23.59
CA MET A 84 -27.11 28.95 -23.28
C MET A 84 -27.63 30.02 -22.31
N ILE A 85 -28.34 31.01 -22.84
CA ILE A 85 -28.75 32.22 -22.11
C ILE A 85 -30.22 32.18 -21.68
N ALA A 86 -31.10 31.67 -22.52
CA ALA A 86 -32.53 31.56 -22.19
C ALA A 86 -32.87 30.37 -21.29
N ASP A 87 -34.02 30.47 -20.61
CA ASP A 87 -34.53 29.38 -19.79
C ASP A 87 -35.04 28.21 -20.66
N GLY A 88 -34.89 26.98 -20.15
CA GLY A 88 -35.44 25.76 -20.76
C GLY A 88 -34.77 25.31 -22.06
N ILE A 89 -33.55 25.76 -22.35
CA ILE A 89 -32.79 25.30 -23.54
C ILE A 89 -32.38 23.84 -23.36
N VAL A 90 -32.47 23.07 -24.44
CA VAL A 90 -32.03 21.68 -24.47
C VAL A 90 -31.01 21.46 -25.58
N VAL A 91 -29.82 20.94 -25.27
CA VAL A 91 -28.78 20.56 -26.24
C VAL A 91 -28.50 19.07 -26.12
N LYS A 92 -28.59 18.32 -27.22
CA LYS A 92 -28.36 16.86 -27.21
C LYS A 92 -27.54 16.34 -28.39
N HIS A 93 -26.79 15.26 -28.16
CA HIS A 93 -26.09 14.49 -29.22
C HIS A 93 -25.14 15.32 -30.07
N ILE A 94 -24.43 16.26 -29.44
CA ILE A 94 -23.49 17.16 -30.11
C ILE A 94 -22.13 17.07 -29.42
N SER A 95 -21.07 17.07 -30.23
CA SER A 95 -19.70 17.21 -29.75
C SER A 95 -19.25 18.67 -29.84
N CYS A 96 -18.57 19.18 -28.83
CA CYS A 96 -18.03 20.54 -28.81
C CYS A 96 -16.54 20.54 -28.44
N THR A 97 -15.72 21.35 -29.14
CA THR A 97 -14.27 21.37 -28.97
C THR A 97 -13.66 22.75 -29.15
N ASN A 98 -12.40 22.89 -28.73
CA ASN A 98 -11.50 23.98 -29.11
C ASN A 98 -11.96 25.37 -28.65
N ALA A 99 -11.96 25.57 -27.33
CA ALA A 99 -12.22 26.86 -26.70
C ALA A 99 -11.05 27.26 -25.79
N SER A 100 -10.56 28.51 -25.91
CA SER A 100 -9.53 29.04 -24.99
C SER A 100 -10.10 29.34 -23.60
N GLY A 101 -11.42 29.52 -23.50
CA GLY A 101 -12.19 29.66 -22.28
C GLY A 101 -13.10 28.45 -22.04
N THR A 102 -14.40 28.70 -21.94
CA THR A 102 -15.42 27.68 -21.70
C THR A 102 -15.94 27.11 -23.01
N ILE A 103 -16.12 25.79 -23.14
CA ILE A 103 -16.72 25.21 -24.36
C ILE A 103 -18.24 25.39 -24.36
N ILE A 104 -18.92 24.99 -23.28
CA ILE A 104 -20.36 25.20 -23.09
C ILE A 104 -20.62 26.01 -21.81
N SER A 105 -21.23 27.18 -21.96
CA SER A 105 -21.60 28.07 -20.86
C SER A 105 -23.11 28.10 -20.67
N VAL A 106 -23.59 27.85 -19.45
CA VAL A 106 -25.01 27.82 -19.11
C VAL A 106 -25.34 28.86 -18.05
N THR A 107 -26.18 29.83 -18.43
CA THR A 107 -26.65 30.90 -17.53
C THR A 107 -28.17 30.92 -17.37
N GLY A 108 -28.92 30.43 -18.37
CA GLY A 108 -30.37 30.23 -18.30
C GLY A 108 -30.77 29.11 -17.34
N ARG A 109 -31.97 29.20 -16.76
CA ARG A 109 -32.50 28.21 -15.81
C ARG A 109 -33.11 27.02 -16.53
N ASP A 110 -33.14 25.88 -15.86
CA ASP A 110 -33.75 24.63 -16.35
C ASP A 110 -33.16 24.17 -17.70
N ALA A 111 -31.92 24.58 -17.98
CA ALA A 111 -31.19 24.21 -19.17
C ALA A 111 -30.71 22.75 -19.07
N ARG A 112 -30.74 22.02 -20.19
CA ARG A 112 -30.41 20.59 -20.25
C ARG A 112 -29.32 20.33 -21.29
N ILE A 113 -28.26 19.65 -20.89
CA ILE A 113 -27.22 19.13 -21.77
C ILE A 113 -27.24 17.60 -21.66
N GLU A 114 -27.50 16.88 -22.75
CA GLU A 114 -27.71 15.43 -22.70
C GLU A 114 -26.96 14.69 -23.81
N ASN A 115 -26.20 13.65 -23.45
CA ASN A 115 -25.49 12.80 -24.42
C ASN A 115 -24.55 13.61 -25.34
N CYS A 116 -23.85 14.59 -24.77
CA CYS A 116 -22.88 15.44 -25.47
C CYS A 116 -21.45 15.05 -25.13
N THR A 117 -20.53 15.30 -26.06
CA THR A 117 -19.08 15.11 -25.85
C THR A 117 -18.39 16.47 -25.86
N VAL A 118 -17.61 16.79 -24.83
CA VAL A 118 -16.97 18.10 -24.68
C VAL A 118 -15.48 17.91 -24.40
N TYR A 119 -14.61 18.51 -25.23
CA TYR A 119 -13.18 18.24 -25.10
C TYR A 119 -12.26 19.35 -25.59
N ARG A 120 -11.00 19.34 -25.13
CA ARG A 120 -9.94 20.29 -25.54
C ARG A 120 -10.35 21.75 -25.32
N GLY A 121 -10.61 22.10 -24.06
CA GLY A 121 -10.89 23.47 -23.65
C GLY A 121 -10.33 23.80 -22.28
N ARG A 122 -10.21 25.09 -21.94
CA ARG A 122 -9.81 25.47 -20.57
C ARG A 122 -10.87 25.03 -19.57
N TYR A 123 -12.14 25.26 -19.86
CA TYR A 123 -13.28 24.72 -19.12
C TYR A 123 -14.21 23.98 -20.08
N GLY A 124 -14.64 22.77 -19.74
CA GLY A 124 -15.57 21.99 -20.56
C GLY A 124 -16.98 22.57 -20.49
N ILE A 125 -17.69 22.28 -19.41
CA ILE A 125 -19.04 22.80 -19.15
C ILE A 125 -19.01 23.66 -17.90
N VAL A 126 -19.51 24.90 -17.97
CA VAL A 126 -19.72 25.76 -16.80
C VAL A 126 -21.21 26.02 -16.67
N ALA A 127 -21.79 25.68 -15.52
CA ALA A 127 -23.24 25.68 -15.37
C ALA A 127 -23.77 26.20 -14.02
N ARG A 128 -24.97 26.81 -14.08
CA ARG A 128 -25.82 27.15 -12.94
C ARG A 128 -27.27 26.79 -13.29
N ASN A 129 -28.03 26.25 -12.33
CA ASN A 129 -29.44 25.85 -12.51
C ASN A 129 -29.64 24.90 -13.72
N ALA A 130 -28.67 24.04 -13.98
CA ALA A 130 -28.66 23.19 -15.16
C ALA A 130 -28.76 21.70 -14.81
N ILE A 131 -29.18 20.93 -15.79
CA ILE A 131 -29.20 19.48 -15.74
C ILE A 131 -28.25 18.94 -16.82
N ILE A 132 -27.26 18.16 -16.41
CA ILE A 132 -26.23 17.60 -17.29
C ILE A 132 -26.31 16.08 -17.19
N ARG A 133 -26.63 15.39 -18.29
CA ARG A 133 -26.83 13.93 -18.28
C ARG A 133 -26.06 13.19 -19.35
N ASN A 134 -25.42 12.09 -18.96
CA ASN A 134 -24.76 11.15 -19.87
C ASN A 134 -23.75 11.84 -20.80
N CYS A 135 -23.08 12.89 -20.32
CA CYS A 135 -22.09 13.61 -21.09
C CYS A 135 -20.70 13.01 -20.88
N THR A 136 -19.89 13.05 -21.93
CA THR A 136 -18.46 12.73 -21.85
C THR A 136 -17.65 14.02 -21.90
N VAL A 137 -16.84 14.29 -20.89
CA VAL A 137 -16.02 15.51 -20.83
C VAL A 137 -14.55 15.13 -20.61
N HIS A 138 -13.66 15.54 -21.50
CA HIS A 138 -12.27 15.13 -21.37
C HIS A 138 -11.24 16.11 -21.94
N THR A 139 -9.99 16.00 -21.48
CA THR A 139 -8.88 16.83 -21.99
C THR A 139 -9.17 18.32 -21.79
N CYS A 140 -9.66 18.67 -20.59
CA CYS A 140 -9.97 20.05 -20.21
C CYS A 140 -9.17 20.49 -18.97
N GLY A 141 -8.98 21.80 -18.77
CA GLY A 141 -8.46 22.32 -17.51
C GLY A 141 -9.40 21.99 -16.34
N GLY A 142 -10.61 22.54 -16.37
CA GLY A 142 -11.76 22.07 -15.57
C GLY A 142 -12.75 21.34 -16.47
N GLY A 143 -13.15 20.11 -16.12
CA GLY A 143 -14.09 19.32 -16.90
C GLY A 143 -15.50 19.89 -16.80
N VAL A 144 -16.16 19.67 -15.67
CA VAL A 144 -17.50 20.19 -15.37
C VAL A 144 -17.41 21.11 -14.16
N VAL A 145 -17.73 22.39 -14.34
CA VAL A 145 -17.67 23.43 -13.31
C VAL A 145 -19.09 23.83 -12.91
N LEU A 146 -19.44 23.61 -11.65
CA LEU A 146 -20.77 23.81 -11.10
C LEU A 146 -20.79 25.05 -10.19
N LYS A 147 -21.70 25.97 -10.50
CA LYS A 147 -22.12 27.04 -9.58
C LYS A 147 -23.25 26.51 -8.71
N ASP A 148 -24.43 27.12 -8.72
CA ASP A 148 -25.51 26.75 -7.80
C ASP A 148 -26.58 25.89 -8.48
N ASN A 149 -27.17 24.97 -7.71
CA ASN A 149 -28.38 24.20 -8.06
C ASN A 149 -28.29 23.40 -9.37
N ASN A 150 -27.19 22.69 -9.61
CA ASN A 150 -27.05 21.81 -10.76
C ASN A 150 -27.34 20.33 -10.43
N ASP A 151 -27.82 19.58 -11.42
CA ASP A 151 -28.03 18.13 -11.36
C ASP A 151 -27.20 17.44 -12.46
N VAL A 152 -26.10 16.81 -12.07
CA VAL A 152 -25.16 16.11 -12.97
C VAL A 152 -25.30 14.61 -12.78
N GLN A 153 -25.68 13.88 -13.83
CA GLN A 153 -25.95 12.44 -13.75
C GLN A 153 -25.33 11.63 -14.87
N GLY A 154 -24.71 10.48 -14.54
CA GLY A 154 -24.27 9.52 -15.56
C GLY A 154 -23.13 10.02 -16.45
N CYS A 155 -22.43 11.07 -16.04
CA CYS A 155 -21.36 11.67 -16.84
C CYS A 155 -20.04 10.93 -16.68
N HIS A 156 -19.24 10.91 -17.74
CA HIS A 156 -17.90 10.33 -17.77
C HIS A 156 -16.89 11.47 -17.96
N VAL A 157 -16.07 11.73 -16.94
CA VAL A 157 -15.09 12.83 -16.95
C VAL A 157 -13.67 12.30 -16.77
N TYR A 158 -12.75 12.61 -17.71
CA TYR A 158 -11.39 12.07 -17.63
C TYR A 158 -10.33 12.94 -18.30
N LYS A 159 -9.05 12.75 -17.92
CA LYS A 159 -7.92 13.52 -18.49
C LYS A 159 -8.12 15.03 -18.33
N CYS A 160 -8.67 15.47 -17.21
CA CYS A 160 -8.87 16.88 -16.87
C CYS A 160 -7.95 17.32 -15.72
N GLY A 161 -7.63 18.60 -15.62
CA GLY A 161 -6.94 19.13 -14.42
C GLY A 161 -7.79 18.93 -13.16
N LEU A 162 -9.00 19.49 -13.17
CA LEU A 162 -10.08 19.20 -12.23
C LEU A 162 -11.20 18.49 -12.99
N GLY A 163 -11.61 17.29 -12.55
CA GLY A 163 -12.69 16.54 -13.19
C GLY A 163 -14.03 17.26 -13.05
N VAL A 164 -14.59 17.24 -11.85
CA VAL A 164 -15.78 18.01 -11.47
C VAL A 164 -15.41 19.03 -10.41
N GLU A 165 -15.53 20.31 -10.73
CA GLU A 165 -15.30 21.43 -9.82
C GLU A 165 -16.65 21.97 -9.33
N ILE A 166 -16.87 21.98 -8.03
CA ILE A 166 -18.08 22.49 -7.39
C ILE A 166 -17.70 23.75 -6.61
N ALA A 167 -18.14 24.90 -7.12
CA ALA A 167 -17.81 26.22 -6.61
C ALA A 167 -19.08 27.01 -6.21
N GLY A 168 -20.12 26.29 -5.80
CA GLY A 168 -21.41 26.83 -5.36
C GLY A 168 -22.23 25.78 -4.64
N ASP A 169 -23.45 26.14 -4.23
CA ASP A 169 -24.23 25.34 -3.29
C ASP A 169 -25.32 24.50 -3.97
N LYS A 170 -25.80 23.47 -3.25
CA LYS A 170 -26.99 22.67 -3.62
C LYS A 170 -26.87 21.94 -4.96
N ASN A 171 -25.66 21.54 -5.32
CA ASN A 171 -25.42 20.69 -6.49
C ASN A 171 -25.56 19.22 -6.12
N VAL A 172 -25.99 18.44 -7.11
CA VAL A 172 -26.04 16.98 -7.05
C VAL A 172 -25.16 16.43 -8.16
N VAL A 173 -24.20 15.59 -7.80
CA VAL A 173 -23.36 14.83 -8.74
C VAL A 173 -23.59 13.35 -8.46
N LYS A 174 -24.19 12.65 -9.41
CA LYS A 174 -24.68 11.29 -9.20
C LYS A 174 -24.32 10.33 -10.33
N ASN A 175 -23.94 9.09 -10.00
CA ASN A 175 -23.67 8.04 -10.98
C ASN A 175 -22.62 8.45 -12.03
N CYS A 176 -21.66 9.30 -11.66
CA CYS A 176 -20.62 9.77 -12.57
C CYS A 176 -19.36 8.91 -12.42
N THR A 177 -18.61 8.74 -13.52
CA THR A 177 -17.29 8.12 -13.52
C THR A 177 -16.24 9.20 -13.75
N VAL A 178 -15.31 9.37 -12.81
CA VAL A 178 -14.26 10.41 -12.88
C VAL A 178 -12.88 9.80 -12.67
N HIS A 179 -12.02 9.87 -13.68
CA HIS A 179 -10.71 9.21 -13.59
C HIS A 179 -9.60 9.89 -14.39
N THR A 180 -8.35 9.61 -14.03
CA THR A 180 -7.17 10.14 -14.75
C THR A 180 -7.19 11.68 -14.81
N CYS A 181 -7.74 12.32 -13.78
CA CYS A 181 -7.69 13.77 -13.60
C CYS A 181 -6.62 14.15 -12.56
N GLY A 182 -6.28 15.43 -12.45
CA GLY A 182 -5.44 15.89 -11.34
C GLY A 182 -6.17 15.76 -10.01
N VAL A 183 -7.42 16.26 -9.94
CA VAL A 183 -8.39 16.02 -8.86
C VAL A 183 -9.66 15.47 -9.47
N GLY A 184 -10.25 14.43 -8.87
CA GLY A 184 -11.49 13.85 -9.35
C GLY A 184 -12.66 14.83 -9.18
N ILE A 185 -13.08 15.02 -7.94
CA ILE A 185 -14.15 15.95 -7.58
C ILE A 185 -13.60 16.94 -6.54
N HIS A 186 -13.64 18.24 -6.85
CA HIS A 186 -13.12 19.31 -6.00
C HIS A 186 -14.27 20.24 -5.56
N LEU A 187 -14.43 20.42 -4.26
CA LEU A 187 -15.36 21.37 -3.64
C LEU A 187 -14.55 22.47 -2.97
N GLU A 188 -14.75 23.71 -3.39
CA GLU A 188 -14.11 24.88 -2.77
C GLU A 188 -15.16 25.93 -2.41
N ASP A 189 -15.17 26.32 -1.12
CA ASP A 189 -16.15 27.26 -0.56
C ASP A 189 -17.60 26.90 -0.93
N ALA A 190 -17.91 25.59 -0.91
CA ALA A 190 -19.17 25.02 -1.43
C ALA A 190 -19.88 24.18 -0.35
N SER A 191 -21.15 24.48 -0.11
CA SER A 191 -21.94 23.86 0.97
C SER A 191 -23.26 23.24 0.47
N GLU A 192 -23.82 22.34 1.26
CA GLU A 192 -25.11 21.68 0.96
C GLU A 192 -25.11 20.87 -0.36
N ASN A 193 -23.95 20.36 -0.80
CA ASN A 193 -23.84 19.55 -2.02
C ASN A 193 -23.93 18.03 -1.73
N ILE A 194 -24.33 17.26 -2.74
CA ILE A 194 -24.45 15.81 -2.68
C ILE A 194 -23.60 15.19 -3.79
N VAL A 195 -22.66 14.32 -3.39
CA VAL A 195 -21.93 13.42 -4.28
C VAL A 195 -22.37 12.00 -3.96
N ASP A 196 -23.06 11.36 -4.91
CA ASP A 196 -23.73 10.07 -4.69
C ASP A 196 -23.38 9.04 -5.77
N SER A 197 -23.07 7.81 -5.38
CA SER A 197 -22.97 6.67 -6.31
C SER A 197 -21.95 6.89 -7.44
N CYS A 198 -20.90 7.67 -7.21
CA CYS A 198 -19.87 7.96 -8.21
C CYS A 198 -18.69 6.97 -8.11
N THR A 199 -18.02 6.71 -9.24
CA THR A 199 -16.79 5.91 -9.31
C THR A 199 -15.62 6.83 -9.63
N ILE A 200 -14.70 7.00 -8.70
CA ILE A 200 -13.57 7.93 -8.77
C ILE A 200 -12.26 7.15 -8.61
N TYR A 201 -11.40 7.14 -9.63
CA TYR A 201 -10.15 6.37 -9.55
C TYR A 201 -8.99 6.96 -10.34
N LYS A 202 -7.75 6.67 -9.93
CA LYS A 202 -6.52 7.10 -10.63
C LYS A 202 -6.47 8.61 -10.87
N ASN A 203 -6.82 9.42 -9.86
CA ASN A 203 -6.77 10.88 -9.94
C ASN A 203 -5.60 11.41 -9.09
N ASN A 204 -4.52 11.85 -9.73
CA ASN A 204 -3.19 11.91 -9.12
C ASN A 204 -2.44 13.22 -9.42
N ASN A 205 -2.75 14.27 -8.65
CA ASN A 205 -1.94 15.50 -8.54
C ASN A 205 -2.08 16.13 -7.13
N ASN A 206 -1.87 15.33 -6.09
CA ASN A 206 -1.72 15.73 -4.66
C ASN A 206 -2.93 16.23 -3.87
N GLN A 207 -4.14 16.22 -4.43
CA GLN A 207 -5.30 16.79 -3.72
C GLN A 207 -6.45 15.80 -3.48
N GLY A 208 -6.52 14.71 -4.24
CA GLY A 208 -7.32 13.53 -3.92
C GLY A 208 -8.36 13.11 -4.98
N GLY A 209 -9.07 12.02 -4.69
CA GLY A 209 -10.23 11.58 -5.44
C GLY A 209 -11.40 12.55 -5.24
N ILE A 210 -11.77 12.77 -3.98
CA ILE A 210 -12.74 13.81 -3.57
C ILE A 210 -12.05 14.76 -2.58
N PHE A 211 -11.98 16.04 -2.92
CA PHE A 211 -11.32 17.05 -2.10
C PHE A 211 -12.29 18.17 -1.71
N LEU A 212 -12.43 18.42 -0.41
CA LEU A 212 -13.21 19.49 0.17
C LEU A 212 -12.27 20.51 0.84
N LEU A 213 -12.37 21.76 0.39
CA LEU A 213 -11.68 22.91 0.96
C LEU A 213 -12.70 23.94 1.42
N ARG A 214 -12.70 24.27 2.72
CA ARG A 214 -13.62 25.24 3.34
C ARG A 214 -15.09 24.98 3.00
N SER A 215 -15.47 23.70 2.90
CA SER A 215 -16.76 23.25 2.35
C SER A 215 -17.53 22.46 3.41
N SER A 216 -18.74 22.91 3.77
CA SER A 216 -19.47 22.40 4.94
C SER A 216 -20.85 21.85 4.59
N GLN A 217 -21.40 20.97 5.44
CA GLN A 217 -22.75 20.39 5.25
C GLN A 217 -22.93 19.64 3.92
N ASN A 218 -21.87 19.05 3.38
CA ASN A 218 -21.93 18.21 2.19
C ASN A 218 -22.14 16.74 2.55
N ILE A 219 -22.72 15.99 1.61
CA ILE A 219 -22.97 14.55 1.73
C ILE A 219 -22.19 13.83 0.63
N ILE A 220 -21.29 12.93 1.02
CA ILE A 220 -20.55 12.03 0.13
C ILE A 220 -21.02 10.61 0.45
N THR A 221 -21.73 9.97 -0.48
CA THR A 221 -22.37 8.69 -0.21
C THR A 221 -22.29 7.69 -1.37
N ASN A 222 -22.23 6.40 -1.06
CA ASN A 222 -22.25 5.31 -2.06
C ASN A 222 -21.17 5.41 -3.13
N CYS A 223 -20.09 6.16 -2.89
CA CYS A 223 -19.02 6.34 -3.86
C CYS A 223 -17.94 5.26 -3.71
N THR A 224 -17.34 4.88 -4.84
CA THR A 224 -16.15 4.04 -4.90
C THR A 224 -14.95 4.91 -5.23
N VAL A 225 -13.98 5.02 -4.32
CA VAL A 225 -12.81 5.89 -4.45
C VAL A 225 -11.51 5.10 -4.30
N SER A 226 -10.64 5.13 -5.30
CA SER A 226 -9.44 4.27 -5.29
C SER A 226 -8.25 4.80 -6.07
N TYR A 227 -7.08 4.22 -5.79
CA TYR A 227 -5.86 4.45 -6.56
C TYR A 227 -5.45 5.93 -6.64
N GLY A 228 -5.63 6.64 -5.52
CA GLY A 228 -5.28 8.06 -5.33
C GLY A 228 -4.34 8.30 -4.14
N SER A 229 -3.62 9.44 -4.15
CA SER A 229 -2.84 9.87 -2.97
C SER A 229 -3.76 10.14 -1.76
N PHE A 230 -4.90 10.79 -1.99
CA PHE A 230 -5.97 10.90 -0.99
C PHE A 230 -7.26 10.34 -1.60
N GLY A 231 -7.94 9.42 -0.93
CA GLY A 231 -9.27 8.99 -1.33
C GLY A 231 -10.25 10.15 -1.14
N ILE A 232 -10.52 10.49 0.11
CA ILE A 232 -11.35 11.65 0.49
C ILE A 232 -10.56 12.56 1.42
N ARG A 233 -10.38 13.83 1.03
CA ARG A 233 -9.63 14.84 1.80
C ARG A 233 -10.52 16.02 2.19
N LEU A 234 -10.42 16.44 3.45
CA LEU A 234 -11.16 17.57 4.01
C LEU A 234 -10.19 18.53 4.68
N ILE A 235 -10.19 19.80 4.27
CA ILE A 235 -9.43 20.88 4.91
C ILE A 235 -10.40 21.99 5.30
N GLU A 236 -10.36 22.39 6.59
CA GLU A 236 -11.21 23.45 7.15
C GLU A 236 -12.72 23.26 6.85
N SER A 237 -13.17 22.01 6.77
CA SER A 237 -14.47 21.61 6.24
C SER A 237 -15.29 20.92 7.34
N ASN A 238 -16.44 21.51 7.71
CA ASN A 238 -17.17 21.10 8.91
C ASN A 238 -18.55 20.50 8.60
N ASP A 239 -19.10 19.74 9.53
CA ASP A 239 -20.48 19.23 9.48
C ASP A 239 -20.80 18.40 8.22
N ASN A 240 -19.80 17.75 7.63
CA ASN A 240 -19.96 16.89 6.46
C ASN A 240 -20.28 15.44 6.86
N THR A 241 -21.04 14.75 6.00
CA THR A 241 -21.37 13.33 6.17
C THR A 241 -20.74 12.51 5.05
N ILE A 242 -19.87 11.58 5.42
CA ILE A 242 -19.23 10.59 4.55
C ILE A 242 -19.81 9.24 4.94
N THR A 243 -20.66 8.65 4.11
CA THR A 243 -21.36 7.42 4.48
C THR A 243 -21.46 6.40 3.35
N GLU A 244 -21.45 5.11 3.65
CA GLU A 244 -21.68 4.06 2.63
C GLU A 244 -20.67 4.10 1.47
N ASN A 245 -19.45 4.59 1.70
CA ASN A 245 -18.43 4.68 0.64
C ASN A 245 -17.45 3.50 0.72
N THR A 246 -16.97 3.05 -0.43
CA THR A 246 -15.88 2.07 -0.55
C THR A 246 -14.61 2.81 -0.98
N VAL A 247 -13.63 2.92 -0.08
CA VAL A 247 -12.37 3.65 -0.30
C VAL A 247 -11.20 2.70 -0.12
N PHE A 248 -10.46 2.42 -1.19
CA PHE A 248 -9.42 1.37 -1.16
C PHE A 248 -8.22 1.66 -2.05
N ASN A 249 -7.06 1.06 -1.75
CA ASN A 249 -5.82 1.25 -2.50
C ASN A 249 -5.45 2.74 -2.66
N ASN A 250 -5.67 3.55 -1.63
CA ASN A 250 -5.19 4.95 -1.58
C ASN A 250 -4.08 5.08 -0.54
N ARG A 251 -3.20 6.08 -0.67
CA ARG A 251 -2.24 6.38 0.41
C ARG A 251 -3.00 6.79 1.67
N TYR A 252 -3.87 7.80 1.59
CA TYR A 252 -4.80 8.12 2.66
C TYR A 252 -6.21 7.77 2.25
N GLY A 253 -6.88 6.87 2.96
CA GLY A 253 -8.29 6.56 2.73
C GLY A 253 -9.16 7.81 2.95
N ILE A 254 -9.21 8.29 4.19
CA ILE A 254 -9.85 9.57 4.54
C ILE A 254 -8.89 10.42 5.36
N LYS A 255 -8.62 11.66 4.93
CA LYS A 255 -7.82 12.63 5.71
C LYS A 255 -8.62 13.88 6.04
N MET A 256 -8.59 14.30 7.31
CA MET A 256 -9.23 15.51 7.81
C MET A 256 -8.24 16.43 8.50
N GLU A 257 -8.21 17.69 8.08
CA GLU A 257 -7.28 18.72 8.57
C GLU A 257 -8.10 19.93 9.04
N TYR A 258 -7.86 20.40 10.27
CA TYR A 258 -8.51 21.59 10.85
C TYR A 258 -10.05 21.58 10.78
N SER A 259 -10.65 20.39 10.83
CA SER A 259 -12.07 20.17 10.53
C SER A 259 -12.86 19.76 11.77
N ARG A 260 -14.18 20.00 11.79
CA ARG A 260 -15.03 19.76 12.97
C ARG A 260 -16.36 19.11 12.64
N GLU A 261 -16.90 18.36 13.60
CA GLU A 261 -18.27 17.83 13.56
C GLU A 261 -18.57 16.96 12.32
N ASN A 262 -17.55 16.36 11.69
CA ASN A 262 -17.74 15.47 10.54
C ASN A 262 -18.06 14.05 11.00
N ARG A 263 -18.84 13.34 10.18
CA ARG A 263 -19.25 11.96 10.40
C ARG A 263 -18.78 11.04 9.27
N VAL A 264 -18.10 9.95 9.64
CA VAL A 264 -17.76 8.82 8.77
C VAL A 264 -18.51 7.58 9.26
N ALA A 265 -19.39 7.01 8.43
CA ALA A 265 -20.16 5.84 8.83
C ALA A 265 -20.49 4.86 7.71
N ARG A 266 -20.56 3.56 8.02
CA ARG A 266 -20.90 2.50 7.04
C ARG A 266 -19.98 2.47 5.82
N CYS A 267 -18.75 2.94 5.95
CA CYS A 267 -17.77 2.87 4.88
C CYS A 267 -16.94 1.58 4.97
N LEU A 268 -16.45 1.12 3.82
CA LEU A 268 -15.40 0.11 3.70
C LEU A 268 -14.10 0.82 3.33
N LEU A 269 -13.16 0.91 4.26
CA LEU A 269 -11.81 1.47 4.09
C LEU A 269 -10.81 0.32 4.09
N SER A 270 -10.40 -0.17 2.92
CA SER A 270 -9.58 -1.39 2.80
C SER A 270 -8.30 -1.14 2.03
N ARG A 271 -7.17 -1.74 2.43
CA ARG A 271 -5.89 -1.67 1.68
C ARG A 271 -5.41 -0.24 1.37
N ASN A 272 -5.68 0.70 2.28
CA ASN A 272 -5.10 2.04 2.20
C ASN A 272 -3.81 2.08 3.04
N ARG A 273 -2.79 2.90 2.71
CA ARG A 273 -1.61 3.03 3.59
C ARG A 273 -2.05 3.53 4.97
N PHE A 274 -2.83 4.60 5.00
CA PHE A 274 -3.52 5.12 6.18
C PHE A 274 -5.04 4.99 5.99
N GLY A 275 -5.75 4.34 6.92
CA GLY A 275 -7.21 4.19 6.88
C GLY A 275 -7.92 5.53 7.05
N VAL A 276 -7.86 6.10 8.26
CA VAL A 276 -8.34 7.45 8.55
C VAL A 276 -7.27 8.26 9.27
N THR A 277 -7.01 9.48 8.80
CA THR A 277 -6.05 10.42 9.40
C THR A 277 -6.75 11.70 9.84
N LEU A 278 -6.47 12.14 11.07
CA LEU A 278 -7.02 13.35 11.68
C LEU A 278 -5.88 14.26 12.16
N ASP A 279 -5.79 15.48 11.63
CA ASP A 279 -4.89 16.53 12.15
C ASP A 279 -5.70 17.75 12.58
N ASN A 280 -5.49 18.18 13.83
CA ASN A 280 -6.14 19.35 14.43
C ASN A 280 -7.68 19.36 14.29
N SER A 281 -8.29 18.18 14.25
CA SER A 281 -9.71 18.00 13.97
C SER A 281 -10.50 17.64 15.22
N ARG A 282 -11.72 18.15 15.38
CA ARG A 282 -12.46 18.05 16.66
C ARG A 282 -13.87 17.52 16.48
N ASN A 283 -14.31 16.72 17.45
CA ASN A 283 -15.65 16.14 17.52
C ASN A 283 -15.98 15.32 16.27
N ILE A 284 -15.02 14.51 15.83
CA ILE A 284 -15.20 13.63 14.68
C ILE A 284 -15.89 12.34 15.13
N ALA A 285 -16.89 11.87 14.38
CA ALA A 285 -17.55 10.59 14.62
C ALA A 285 -17.20 9.59 13.52
N ILE A 286 -16.52 8.50 13.86
CA ILE A 286 -16.17 7.41 12.94
C ILE A 286 -16.86 6.15 13.47
N HIS A 287 -18.05 5.82 12.99
CA HIS A 287 -18.85 4.72 13.55
C HIS A 287 -19.32 3.75 12.49
N TYR A 288 -19.36 2.46 12.82
CA TYR A 288 -19.91 1.42 11.94
C TYR A 288 -19.18 1.37 10.59
N ASN A 289 -17.85 1.41 10.59
CA ASN A 289 -17.05 1.24 9.38
C ASN A 289 -16.25 -0.06 9.46
N ASP A 290 -15.92 -0.61 8.30
CA ASP A 290 -14.88 -1.63 8.17
C ASP A 290 -13.60 -0.95 7.76
N ILE A 291 -12.63 -0.88 8.68
CA ILE A 291 -11.31 -0.28 8.45
C ILE A 291 -10.31 -1.43 8.54
N GLU A 292 -9.95 -2.00 7.40
CA GLU A 292 -9.21 -3.25 7.37
C GLU A 292 -8.02 -3.21 6.43
N LYS A 293 -7.00 -4.04 6.71
CA LYS A 293 -5.82 -4.20 5.86
C LYS A 293 -5.15 -2.87 5.53
N SER A 294 -5.23 -1.89 6.43
CA SER A 294 -4.43 -0.67 6.31
C SER A 294 -2.97 -1.06 6.44
N GLN A 295 -2.13 -0.61 5.52
CA GLN A 295 -0.72 -1.04 5.48
C GLN A 295 0.09 -0.42 6.62
N MET A 296 -0.35 0.75 7.10
CA MET A 296 0.28 1.49 8.17
C MET A 296 -0.70 1.67 9.34
N TYR A 297 -1.41 2.79 9.42
CA TYR A 297 -2.35 3.06 10.51
C TYR A 297 -3.80 2.88 10.09
N SER A 298 -4.58 2.16 10.90
CA SER A 298 -6.04 2.13 10.73
C SER A 298 -6.66 3.49 11.11
N LEU A 299 -6.12 4.10 12.17
CA LEU A 299 -6.44 5.46 12.58
C LEU A 299 -5.16 6.18 13.02
N ASP A 300 -4.89 7.31 12.41
CA ASP A 300 -3.84 8.26 12.79
C ASP A 300 -4.50 9.56 13.27
N ALA A 301 -4.15 10.02 14.47
CA ALA A 301 -4.74 11.20 15.08
C ALA A 301 -3.71 12.07 15.79
N LEU A 302 -3.49 13.27 15.24
CA LEU A 302 -2.68 14.33 15.82
C LEU A 302 -3.55 15.49 16.31
N ARG A 303 -3.42 15.86 17.59
CA ARG A 303 -4.10 17.01 18.23
C ARG A 303 -5.62 17.02 17.98
N SER A 304 -6.23 15.84 17.95
CA SER A 304 -7.60 15.64 17.47
C SER A 304 -8.51 14.97 18.50
N THR A 305 -9.83 15.18 18.38
CA THR A 305 -10.84 14.49 19.20
C THR A 305 -11.80 13.68 18.34
N CYS A 306 -11.94 12.39 18.65
CA CYS A 306 -12.75 11.48 17.86
C CYS A 306 -13.46 10.42 18.72
N ASP A 307 -14.71 10.14 18.37
CA ASP A 307 -15.43 8.94 18.78
C ASP A 307 -15.41 7.93 17.62
N ALA A 308 -14.48 6.99 17.69
CA ALA A 308 -14.22 5.92 16.74
C ALA A 308 -14.75 4.55 17.21
N ARG A 309 -15.82 4.53 18.02
CA ARG A 309 -16.42 3.28 18.52
C ARG A 309 -17.24 2.58 17.44
N PHE A 310 -17.48 1.29 17.64
CA PHE A 310 -18.32 0.46 16.79
C PHE A 310 -17.80 0.29 15.36
N ASN A 311 -16.48 0.32 15.15
CA ASN A 311 -15.87 -0.07 13.89
C ASN A 311 -15.37 -1.51 13.95
N TRP A 312 -15.30 -2.15 12.79
CA TRP A 312 -14.50 -3.35 12.55
C TRP A 312 -13.11 -2.90 12.08
N TRP A 313 -12.05 -3.48 12.63
CA TRP A 313 -10.68 -3.04 12.37
C TRP A 313 -9.85 -4.04 11.55
N GLY A 314 -10.52 -4.97 10.87
CA GLY A 314 -9.86 -6.17 10.31
C GLY A 314 -9.60 -7.25 11.37
N ASN A 315 -9.63 -6.90 12.65
CA ASN A 315 -9.52 -7.80 13.79
C ASN A 315 -10.37 -7.27 14.97
N VAL A 316 -10.42 -8.04 16.06
CA VAL A 316 -11.05 -7.70 17.33
C VAL A 316 -10.45 -6.41 17.90
N LEU A 317 -9.15 -6.22 17.83
CA LEU A 317 -8.53 -4.94 18.19
C LEU A 317 -8.18 -4.15 16.92
N PRO A 318 -8.13 -2.80 17.00
CA PRO A 318 -7.49 -1.99 15.99
C PRO A 318 -6.12 -2.57 15.61
N GLY A 319 -5.74 -2.48 14.33
CA GLY A 319 -4.35 -2.64 13.93
C GLY A 319 -3.48 -1.52 14.53
N LYS A 320 -2.41 -1.11 13.84
CA LYS A 320 -1.61 0.04 14.31
C LYS A 320 -2.52 1.29 14.40
N MET A 321 -2.42 2.00 15.52
CA MET A 321 -3.04 3.30 15.74
C MET A 321 -1.97 4.29 16.20
N HIS A 322 -1.98 5.49 15.63
CA HIS A 322 -1.15 6.61 16.07
C HIS A 322 -2.02 7.68 16.73
N VAL A 323 -1.72 8.04 17.98
CA VAL A 323 -2.56 8.96 18.78
C VAL A 323 -1.66 9.91 19.58
N VAL A 324 -1.41 11.10 19.02
CA VAL A 324 -0.54 12.12 19.66
C VAL A 324 -1.34 13.36 20.02
N LEU A 325 -1.30 13.74 21.30
CA LEU A 325 -2.06 14.88 21.85
C LEU A 325 -3.55 14.84 21.50
N SER A 326 -4.09 13.63 21.34
CA SER A 326 -5.44 13.37 20.83
C SER A 326 -6.28 12.63 21.87
N ALA A 327 -7.61 12.81 21.80
CA ALA A 327 -8.57 12.09 22.63
C ALA A 327 -9.47 11.22 21.74
N ILE A 328 -9.14 9.94 21.64
CA ILE A 328 -9.80 8.97 20.76
C ILE A 328 -10.51 7.91 21.58
N ARG A 329 -11.81 7.72 21.35
CA ARG A 329 -12.58 6.60 21.91
C ARG A 329 -12.78 5.55 20.84
N TYR A 330 -12.21 4.35 20.99
CA TYR A 330 -12.34 3.28 19.99
C TYR A 330 -12.98 1.98 20.54
N MET A 331 -13.21 1.89 21.86
CA MET A 331 -13.93 0.77 22.48
C MET A 331 -15.38 1.14 22.84
N PRO A 332 -16.38 0.26 22.60
CA PRO A 332 -16.25 -1.10 22.05
C PRO A 332 -16.19 -1.12 20.52
N TRP A 333 -15.67 -2.21 19.95
CA TRP A 333 -15.53 -2.47 18.51
C TRP A 333 -16.53 -3.56 18.05
N LEU A 334 -16.65 -3.78 16.74
CA LEU A 334 -17.45 -4.87 16.15
C LEU A 334 -16.66 -6.19 16.13
N SER A 335 -17.31 -7.34 16.32
CA SER A 335 -16.66 -8.65 16.29
C SER A 335 -16.61 -9.31 14.91
N SER A 336 -17.20 -8.68 13.90
CA SER A 336 -17.24 -9.14 12.52
C SER A 336 -17.38 -7.93 11.59
N PRO A 337 -16.91 -8.02 10.33
CA PRO A 337 -17.10 -6.95 9.35
C PRO A 337 -18.58 -6.72 9.04
N LEU A 338 -18.90 -5.50 8.61
CA LEU A 338 -20.23 -5.08 8.14
C LEU A 338 -20.46 -5.42 6.67
N HIS A 339 -19.40 -5.43 5.87
CA HIS A 339 -19.35 -5.78 4.45
C HIS A 339 -18.71 -7.16 4.30
N ASN A 340 -19.12 -7.95 3.29
CA ASN A 340 -18.49 -9.25 3.08
C ASN A 340 -17.12 -9.03 2.41
N GLY A 341 -16.08 -9.76 2.80
CA GLY A 341 -14.71 -9.59 2.28
C GLY A 341 -14.52 -9.81 0.77
N SER A 342 -15.59 -10.11 0.02
CA SER A 342 -15.69 -10.17 -1.44
C SER A 342 -16.04 -8.84 -2.12
N ASP A 343 -16.27 -7.76 -1.36
CA ASP A 343 -16.96 -6.56 -1.84
C ASP A 343 -16.04 -5.42 -2.32
N VAL A 344 -14.71 -5.64 -2.43
CA VAL A 344 -13.84 -4.68 -3.14
C VAL A 344 -14.10 -4.84 -4.64
N PRO A 345 -14.71 -3.85 -5.32
CA PRO A 345 -15.09 -4.01 -6.72
C PRO A 345 -13.85 -4.10 -7.61
N GLU A 346 -13.79 -5.10 -8.50
CA GLU A 346 -12.92 -5.00 -9.68
C GLU A 346 -13.40 -3.79 -10.50
N ILE A 347 -12.51 -2.83 -10.75
CA ILE A 347 -12.86 -1.68 -11.60
C ILE A 347 -13.06 -2.20 -13.02
N VAL A 348 -14.32 -2.32 -13.43
CA VAL A 348 -14.66 -2.66 -14.82
C VAL A 348 -14.25 -1.50 -15.71
N HIS A 349 -13.16 -1.68 -16.46
CA HIS A 349 -12.71 -0.71 -17.45
C HIS A 349 -13.81 -0.47 -18.51
N LEU A 350 -14.39 0.73 -18.51
CA LEU A 350 -15.19 1.19 -19.64
C LEU A 350 -14.25 1.31 -20.84
N ARG A 351 -14.53 0.55 -21.92
CA ARG A 351 -13.75 0.61 -23.16
C ARG A 351 -13.71 2.06 -23.66
N GLU A 352 -12.51 2.60 -23.81
CA GLU A 352 -12.32 3.86 -24.54
C GLU A 352 -12.97 3.71 -25.92
N GLY A 353 -13.94 4.58 -26.25
CA GLY A 353 -14.51 4.62 -27.58
C GLY A 353 -13.40 4.91 -28.59
N LYS A 354 -13.32 4.13 -29.67
CA LYS A 354 -12.43 4.46 -30.79
C LYS A 354 -12.75 5.88 -31.27
N GLU A 355 -11.74 6.73 -31.37
CA GLU A 355 -11.88 8.02 -32.04
C GLU A 355 -12.53 7.81 -33.42
N PRO A 356 -13.63 8.51 -33.76
CA PRO A 356 -14.18 8.45 -35.11
C PRO A 356 -13.10 8.90 -36.09
N HIS A 357 -12.92 8.12 -37.16
CA HIS A 357 -11.88 8.30 -38.18
C HIS A 357 -11.61 9.77 -38.51
N ALA A 358 -10.42 10.24 -38.13
CA ALA A 358 -9.95 11.59 -38.42
C ALA A 358 -9.85 11.81 -39.93
N ALA A 359 -10.56 12.81 -40.46
CA ALA A 359 -10.19 13.46 -41.71
C ALA A 359 -8.78 14.06 -41.58
N PRO A 360 -7.98 14.14 -42.65
CA PRO A 360 -6.56 14.47 -42.57
C PRO A 360 -6.35 15.91 -42.05
N VAL A 361 -5.70 16.02 -40.89
CA VAL A 361 -5.28 17.29 -40.27
C VAL A 361 -3.85 17.61 -40.71
N PRO A 362 -3.49 18.88 -41.02
CA PRO A 362 -2.12 19.28 -41.32
C PRO A 362 -1.20 19.01 -40.13
N SER A 363 0.05 18.64 -40.42
CA SER A 363 1.05 18.25 -39.42
C SER A 363 1.34 19.38 -38.42
N TRP A 364 0.91 19.19 -37.19
CA TRP A 364 1.44 19.86 -36.00
C TRP A 364 1.94 18.77 -35.04
N GLY A 365 3.02 19.09 -34.30
CA GLY A 365 3.86 18.15 -33.57
C GLY A 365 3.08 17.05 -32.84
N LYS A 366 3.52 15.81 -33.04
CA LYS A 366 2.93 14.61 -32.43
C LYS A 366 2.94 14.75 -30.90
N MET A 367 1.81 15.15 -30.32
CA MET A 367 1.48 14.78 -28.96
C MET A 367 0.97 13.34 -29.05
N ARG A 368 1.84 12.38 -28.71
CA ARG A 368 1.47 10.97 -28.59
C ARG A 368 0.52 10.85 -27.40
N ILE A 369 -0.58 10.15 -27.62
CA ILE A 369 -1.44 9.60 -26.58
C ILE A 369 -0.68 8.40 -26.03
N THR A 370 -0.35 8.40 -24.74
CA THR A 370 -0.06 7.17 -24.00
C THR A 370 -1.26 6.82 -23.13
N ALA A 371 -1.40 5.52 -22.83
CA ALA A 371 -2.29 5.01 -21.81
C ALA A 371 -1.87 5.59 -20.45
N ILE A 372 -2.41 5.10 -19.33
CA ILE A 372 -1.86 5.47 -18.02
C ILE A 372 -0.37 5.11 -18.04
N ASP A 373 0.47 6.13 -18.03
CA ASP A 373 1.90 6.00 -18.15
C ASP A 373 2.45 6.41 -16.77
N PHE A 374 2.61 5.42 -15.89
CA PHE A 374 3.07 5.66 -14.51
C PHE A 374 4.48 6.24 -14.48
N ASP A 375 5.25 6.02 -15.56
CA ASP A 375 6.55 6.61 -15.81
C ASP A 375 6.65 7.12 -17.26
N PRO A 376 6.27 8.38 -17.53
CA PRO A 376 6.31 8.95 -18.87
C PRO A 376 7.72 9.07 -19.48
N LEU A 377 8.76 8.72 -18.75
CA LEU A 377 10.13 8.68 -19.25
C LEU A 377 10.40 7.38 -20.03
N VAL A 378 9.72 6.27 -19.70
CA VAL A 378 10.04 4.93 -20.20
C VAL A 378 8.83 3.97 -20.18
N ASP A 379 8.76 3.06 -21.16
CA ASP A 379 7.83 1.91 -21.06
C ASP A 379 8.22 1.04 -19.84
N ILE A 380 7.25 0.73 -18.97
CA ILE A 380 7.51 0.05 -17.70
C ILE A 380 7.78 -1.44 -17.90
N LYS A 381 8.87 -1.92 -17.31
CA LYS A 381 9.22 -3.34 -17.16
C LYS A 381 9.28 -3.68 -15.69
N ALA A 382 8.45 -4.62 -15.25
CA ALA A 382 8.54 -5.14 -13.90
C ALA A 382 9.76 -6.07 -13.75
N LYS A 383 10.35 -6.06 -12.55
CA LYS A 383 11.46 -6.93 -12.16
C LYS A 383 11.16 -7.68 -10.88
N VAL A 384 11.66 -8.91 -10.82
CA VAL A 384 11.83 -9.67 -9.58
C VAL A 384 13.33 -9.91 -9.43
N LYS A 385 13.94 -9.37 -8.38
CA LYS A 385 15.35 -9.63 -8.05
C LYS A 385 15.39 -10.64 -6.92
N ILE A 386 15.90 -11.84 -7.19
CA ILE A 386 16.18 -12.85 -6.18
C ILE A 386 17.56 -12.55 -5.59
N GLU A 387 17.60 -12.19 -4.32
CA GLU A 387 18.81 -11.74 -3.65
C GLU A 387 19.53 -12.91 -2.98
N ARG A 388 18.78 -13.74 -2.27
CA ARG A 388 19.25 -14.95 -1.59
C ARG A 388 18.24 -16.08 -1.78
N ALA A 389 18.71 -17.31 -1.88
CA ALA A 389 17.86 -18.48 -1.80
C ALA A 389 18.56 -19.61 -1.03
N ARG A 390 17.81 -20.31 -0.19
CA ARG A 390 18.31 -21.34 0.69
C ARG A 390 17.49 -22.62 0.57
N SER A 391 18.12 -23.77 0.35
CA SER A 391 17.41 -25.07 0.36
C SER A 391 17.15 -25.53 1.79
N ILE A 392 15.99 -26.13 2.06
CA ILE A 392 15.62 -26.71 3.36
C ILE A 392 15.80 -28.24 3.35
N GLY A 393 16.33 -28.77 4.45
CA GLY A 393 16.58 -30.19 4.66
C GLY A 393 17.91 -30.65 4.05
N GLY A 394 18.96 -29.85 4.21
CA GLY A 394 20.30 -30.08 3.67
C GLY A 394 20.57 -29.46 2.29
N GLU A 395 21.80 -29.62 1.80
CA GLU A 395 22.27 -29.17 0.47
C GLU A 395 21.60 -29.96 -0.68
N LYS A 396 20.33 -29.64 -0.94
CA LYS A 396 19.57 -30.22 -2.05
C LYS A 396 19.49 -29.19 -3.16
N LYS A 397 19.72 -29.66 -4.39
CA LYS A 397 19.44 -28.84 -5.56
C LYS A 397 17.93 -28.66 -5.71
N VAL A 398 17.48 -27.42 -5.63
CA VAL A 398 16.08 -27.01 -5.75
C VAL A 398 15.92 -26.14 -7.00
N SER A 399 14.73 -26.19 -7.62
CA SER A 399 14.37 -25.33 -8.74
C SER A 399 13.07 -24.60 -8.44
N MET A 400 13.07 -23.29 -8.66
CA MET A 400 11.93 -22.40 -8.52
C MET A 400 11.63 -21.75 -9.86
N ALA A 401 10.36 -21.60 -10.20
CA ALA A 401 9.95 -20.76 -11.30
C ALA A 401 9.37 -19.44 -10.79
N VAL A 402 9.80 -18.34 -11.39
CA VAL A 402 9.26 -17.00 -11.18
C VAL A 402 8.50 -16.62 -12.44
N SER A 403 7.27 -16.14 -12.29
CA SER A 403 6.48 -15.65 -13.40
C SER A 403 5.99 -14.24 -13.16
N ILE A 404 6.09 -13.37 -14.16
CA ILE A 404 5.56 -12.00 -14.16
C ILE A 404 4.57 -11.92 -15.32
N ASP A 405 3.29 -11.66 -15.03
CA ASP A 405 2.21 -11.63 -16.03
C ASP A 405 2.19 -12.85 -16.97
N GLY A 406 2.55 -14.02 -16.42
CA GLY A 406 2.55 -15.30 -17.13
C GLY A 406 3.83 -15.62 -17.92
N ALA A 407 4.73 -14.67 -18.13
CA ALA A 407 6.08 -14.95 -18.62
C ALA A 407 6.89 -15.62 -17.50
N ARG A 408 7.64 -16.68 -17.81
CA ARG A 408 8.18 -17.59 -16.80
C ARG A 408 9.67 -17.84 -16.98
N GLU A 409 10.42 -17.65 -15.91
CA GLU A 409 11.83 -18.02 -15.78
C GLU A 409 12.02 -19.09 -14.71
N VAL A 410 13.05 -19.92 -14.86
CA VAL A 410 13.38 -21.00 -13.89
C VAL A 410 14.77 -20.79 -13.33
N ILE A 411 14.87 -20.73 -12.02
CA ILE A 411 16.09 -20.52 -11.24
C ILE A 411 16.36 -21.82 -10.46
N SER A 412 17.64 -22.18 -10.30
CA SER A 412 18.04 -23.34 -9.49
C SER A 412 19.22 -22.98 -8.60
N PHE A 413 19.22 -23.49 -7.37
CA PHE A 413 20.22 -23.22 -6.33
C PHE A 413 20.38 -24.46 -5.43
N THR A 414 21.44 -24.53 -4.64
CA THR A 414 21.77 -25.63 -3.72
C THR A 414 22.39 -25.07 -2.44
N GLY A 415 21.89 -25.47 -1.27
CA GLY A 415 22.36 -24.89 -0.01
C GLY A 415 21.89 -23.44 0.12
N ASP A 416 22.72 -22.58 0.75
CA ASP A 416 22.48 -21.15 0.94
C ASP A 416 23.31 -20.33 -0.08
N GLU A 417 22.64 -19.67 -1.03
CA GLU A 417 23.30 -18.94 -2.12
C GLU A 417 22.82 -17.48 -2.22
N LEU A 418 23.76 -16.55 -2.30
CA LEU A 418 23.51 -15.16 -2.74
C LEU A 418 23.44 -15.12 -4.27
N LEU A 419 22.23 -15.22 -4.82
CA LEU A 419 22.02 -15.39 -6.26
C LEU A 419 22.15 -14.08 -7.04
N ASN A 420 21.57 -12.98 -6.53
CA ASN A 420 21.47 -11.69 -7.23
C ASN A 420 20.98 -11.80 -8.69
N ILE A 421 19.98 -12.66 -8.93
CA ILE A 421 19.40 -12.90 -10.26
C ILE A 421 18.19 -11.99 -10.43
N THR A 422 18.11 -11.27 -11.56
CA THR A 422 16.94 -10.45 -11.88
C THR A 422 16.17 -11.02 -13.07
N VAL A 423 14.88 -11.26 -12.88
CA VAL A 423 13.92 -11.60 -13.92
C VAL A 423 13.18 -10.33 -14.33
N TRP A 424 13.20 -10.01 -15.62
CA TRP A 424 12.53 -8.84 -16.19
C TRP A 424 11.39 -9.26 -17.09
N GLN A 425 10.29 -8.52 -17.06
CA GLN A 425 9.20 -8.69 -18.01
C GLN A 425 8.61 -7.33 -18.39
N ASP A 426 8.33 -7.17 -19.68
CA ASP A 426 7.57 -6.05 -20.21
C ASP A 426 6.09 -6.20 -19.80
N VAL A 427 5.50 -5.18 -19.20
CA VAL A 427 4.16 -5.24 -18.61
C VAL A 427 3.24 -4.18 -19.22
N ASP A 428 1.93 -4.41 -19.11
CA ASP A 428 0.91 -3.46 -19.57
C ASP A 428 0.79 -2.31 -18.55
N ASP A 429 1.53 -1.23 -18.77
CA ASP A 429 1.56 -0.02 -17.92
C ASP A 429 0.19 0.66 -17.74
N ALA A 430 -0.78 0.37 -18.61
CA ALA A 430 -2.16 0.79 -18.42
C ALA A 430 -2.83 0.15 -17.19
N LYS A 431 -2.31 -1.00 -16.73
CA LYS A 431 -2.72 -1.70 -15.51
C LYS A 431 -1.81 -1.29 -14.36
N GLN A 432 -2.43 -1.04 -13.21
CA GLN A 432 -1.67 -0.69 -12.01
C GLN A 432 -1.08 -1.92 -11.34
N ASP A 433 -1.81 -3.03 -11.37
CA ASP A 433 -1.47 -4.26 -10.69
C ASP A 433 -0.81 -5.24 -11.69
N VAL A 434 0.36 -5.76 -11.33
CA VAL A 434 1.08 -6.83 -12.05
C VAL A 434 1.07 -8.10 -11.20
N ILE A 435 0.75 -9.24 -11.81
CA ILE A 435 0.70 -10.51 -11.08
C ILE A 435 2.06 -11.21 -11.15
N ILE A 436 2.61 -11.50 -9.98
CA ILE A 436 3.86 -12.23 -9.83
C ILE A 436 3.57 -13.58 -9.17
N THR A 437 4.18 -14.65 -9.67
CA THR A 437 3.97 -16.00 -9.14
C THR A 437 5.30 -16.71 -8.95
N PHE A 438 5.54 -17.19 -7.73
CA PHE A 438 6.63 -18.08 -7.38
C PHE A 438 6.10 -19.52 -7.31
N ALA A 439 6.85 -20.45 -7.87
CA ALA A 439 6.40 -21.81 -8.08
C ALA A 439 7.51 -22.84 -7.83
N MET A 440 7.31 -23.71 -6.84
CA MET A 440 8.24 -24.78 -6.51
C MET A 440 7.50 -26.11 -6.43
N GLY A 441 7.78 -27.03 -7.36
CA GLY A 441 7.03 -28.27 -7.48
C GLY A 441 5.52 -28.03 -7.67
N ALA A 442 4.70 -28.45 -6.70
CA ALA A 442 3.26 -28.22 -6.66
C ALA A 442 2.84 -26.93 -5.93
N GLU A 443 3.73 -26.36 -5.11
CA GLU A 443 3.45 -25.14 -4.33
C GLU A 443 3.50 -23.91 -5.23
N ARG A 444 2.56 -22.99 -5.00
CA ARG A 444 2.41 -21.73 -5.74
C ARG A 444 2.15 -20.62 -4.74
N LYS A 445 2.85 -19.51 -4.91
CA LYS A 445 2.75 -18.30 -4.11
C LYS A 445 2.54 -17.14 -5.09
N GLN A 446 1.50 -16.35 -4.90
CA GLN A 446 1.08 -15.29 -5.82
C GLN A 446 1.06 -13.94 -5.12
N LEU A 447 1.70 -12.96 -5.76
CA LEU A 447 1.76 -11.58 -5.32
C LEU A 447 1.10 -10.68 -6.37
N THR A 448 0.58 -9.55 -5.90
CA THR A 448 0.11 -8.44 -6.73
C THR A 448 1.00 -7.23 -6.45
N TYR A 449 1.73 -6.78 -7.47
CA TYR A 449 2.68 -5.68 -7.42
C TYR A 449 2.05 -4.40 -7.99
N ASP A 450 2.09 -3.31 -7.24
CA ASP A 450 1.51 -2.01 -7.63
C ASP A 450 2.56 -1.14 -8.34
N LEU A 451 2.42 -0.96 -9.65
CA LEU A 451 3.33 -0.17 -10.49
C LEU A 451 3.39 1.32 -10.10
N ALA A 452 2.38 1.83 -9.39
CA ALA A 452 2.34 3.22 -8.96
C ALA A 452 2.93 3.43 -7.57
N ARG A 453 2.99 2.41 -6.72
CA ARG A 453 3.35 2.56 -5.30
C ARG A 453 4.52 1.68 -4.86
N GLY A 454 5.12 0.92 -5.77
CA GLY A 454 6.30 0.10 -5.46
C GLY A 454 6.06 -1.05 -4.48
N ASP A 455 4.87 -1.14 -3.88
CA ASP A 455 4.53 -2.14 -2.87
C ASP A 455 3.78 -3.33 -3.47
N TRP A 456 3.69 -4.41 -2.69
CA TRP A 456 2.99 -5.62 -3.07
C TRP A 456 2.24 -6.26 -1.91
N TYR A 457 1.32 -7.15 -2.28
CA TYR A 457 0.51 -7.92 -1.36
C TYR A 457 0.16 -9.29 -1.95
N GLY A 458 -0.23 -10.23 -1.10
CA GLY A 458 -0.66 -11.56 -1.53
C GLY A 458 -0.19 -12.63 -0.55
N ASP A 459 0.46 -13.66 -1.08
CA ASP A 459 1.12 -14.69 -0.28
C ASP A 459 2.37 -14.20 0.48
N ASP A 460 2.92 -13.05 0.09
CA ASP A 460 3.93 -12.26 0.80
C ASP A 460 3.38 -10.84 0.98
N SER A 461 3.51 -10.30 2.19
CA SER A 461 3.01 -8.98 2.56
C SER A 461 3.65 -8.51 3.87
N ARG A 462 3.80 -7.19 4.05
CA ARG A 462 4.33 -6.61 5.30
C ARG A 462 3.67 -7.20 6.55
N GLY A 463 4.51 -7.68 7.46
CA GLY A 463 4.08 -8.27 8.73
C GLY A 463 3.51 -9.70 8.63
N ASP A 464 3.81 -10.42 7.55
CA ASP A 464 3.66 -11.88 7.54
C ASP A 464 4.77 -12.57 8.37
N ALA A 465 4.71 -13.90 8.47
CA ALA A 465 5.53 -14.66 9.41
C ALA A 465 6.97 -14.92 8.93
N ASP A 466 7.24 -14.70 7.65
CA ASP A 466 8.56 -14.82 7.02
C ASP A 466 9.23 -13.48 6.73
N GLY A 467 8.48 -12.39 6.66
CA GLY A 467 9.02 -11.05 6.40
C GLY A 467 8.75 -10.60 4.98
N TYR A 468 8.80 -9.28 4.76
CA TYR A 468 8.45 -8.64 3.51
C TYR A 468 9.55 -8.78 2.44
N GLY A 469 9.23 -9.52 1.38
CA GLY A 469 10.22 -9.93 0.39
C GLY A 469 10.93 -11.22 0.78
N HIS A 470 10.29 -12.09 1.57
CA HIS A 470 10.80 -13.38 1.97
C HIS A 470 9.69 -14.44 1.91
N ILE A 471 9.82 -15.40 0.99
CA ILE A 471 8.85 -16.50 0.83
C ILE A 471 9.45 -17.84 1.26
N ARG A 472 8.73 -18.54 2.13
CA ARG A 472 9.00 -19.94 2.49
C ARG A 472 8.19 -20.94 1.66
N PHE A 473 8.89 -21.97 1.19
CA PHE A 473 8.37 -23.21 0.61
C PHE A 473 8.74 -24.40 1.51
N THR A 474 8.07 -25.54 1.35
CA THR A 474 8.45 -26.77 2.10
C THR A 474 9.92 -27.17 1.92
N GLY A 475 10.51 -26.86 0.76
CA GLY A 475 11.87 -27.27 0.40
C GLY A 475 12.89 -26.13 0.31
N ALA A 476 12.51 -24.88 0.55
CA ALA A 476 13.42 -23.74 0.40
C ALA A 476 12.84 -22.43 0.98
N GLU A 477 13.73 -21.47 1.22
CA GLU A 477 13.43 -20.08 1.55
C GLU A 477 14.04 -19.15 0.49
N VAL A 478 13.36 -18.05 0.17
CA VAL A 478 13.79 -17.14 -0.91
C VAL A 478 13.55 -15.69 -0.51
N TRP A 479 14.62 -14.88 -0.52
CA TRP A 479 14.58 -13.43 -0.33
C TRP A 479 14.63 -12.73 -1.67
N PHE A 480 13.75 -11.76 -1.86
CA PHE A 480 13.58 -11.05 -3.12
C PHE A 480 13.13 -9.61 -2.92
N THR A 481 13.35 -8.81 -3.94
CA THR A 481 12.77 -7.47 -4.08
C THR A 481 12.01 -7.37 -5.40
N LEU A 482 10.89 -6.65 -5.36
CA LEU A 482 10.15 -6.26 -6.55
C LEU A 482 10.52 -4.84 -6.94
N GLY A 483 10.30 -4.53 -8.20
CA GLY A 483 10.52 -3.18 -8.70
C GLY A 483 10.13 -3.09 -10.16
N TYR A 484 10.52 -1.98 -10.76
CA TYR A 484 10.49 -1.82 -12.20
C TYR A 484 11.79 -1.12 -12.66
N ASN A 485 11.84 -0.67 -13.91
CA ASN A 485 12.95 0.06 -14.51
C ASN A 485 13.05 1.50 -13.99
N ASP A 486 13.32 1.59 -12.70
CA ASP A 486 13.72 2.77 -11.95
C ASP A 486 15.04 3.36 -12.50
N TYR A 487 15.01 4.67 -12.77
CA TYR A 487 16.05 5.40 -13.50
C TYR A 487 17.27 5.74 -12.63
N ASP A 488 17.05 6.26 -11.43
CA ASP A 488 18.11 6.70 -10.51
C ASP A 488 18.46 5.66 -9.44
N ARG A 489 17.67 4.59 -9.34
CA ARG A 489 17.95 3.36 -8.58
C ARG A 489 17.84 3.55 -7.07
N ASP A 490 16.98 4.44 -6.63
CA ASP A 490 16.65 4.60 -5.21
C ASP A 490 15.56 3.64 -4.72
N GLY A 491 14.87 2.96 -5.64
CA GLY A 491 13.82 1.99 -5.35
C GLY A 491 12.41 2.56 -5.36
N LEU A 492 12.25 3.89 -5.48
CA LEU A 492 10.95 4.54 -5.55
C LEU A 492 10.34 4.45 -6.95
N THR A 493 9.01 4.49 -7.02
CA THR A 493 8.36 4.66 -8.31
C THR A 493 8.40 6.13 -8.77
N HIS A 494 8.47 6.38 -10.08
CA HIS A 494 8.31 7.72 -10.66
C HIS A 494 7.01 8.35 -10.17
N TRP A 495 5.95 7.55 -10.02
CA TRP A 495 4.70 8.01 -9.45
C TRP A 495 4.85 8.45 -7.99
N GLU A 496 5.55 7.70 -7.14
CA GLU A 496 5.82 8.07 -5.75
C GLU A 496 6.63 9.34 -5.65
N GLU A 497 7.70 9.46 -6.42
CA GLU A 497 8.52 10.66 -6.41
C GLU A 497 7.72 11.91 -6.82
N MET A 498 6.89 11.81 -7.86
CA MET A 498 6.10 12.95 -8.31
C MET A 498 4.90 13.27 -7.41
N ASN A 499 4.23 12.24 -6.85
CA ASN A 499 2.92 12.36 -6.18
C ASN A 499 2.94 12.13 -4.67
N ILE A 500 4.00 11.53 -4.12
CA ILE A 500 4.20 11.31 -2.68
C ILE A 500 5.31 12.23 -2.16
N TYR A 501 6.51 12.12 -2.71
CA TYR A 501 7.73 12.74 -2.15
C TYR A 501 8.03 14.13 -2.72
N HIS A 502 7.45 14.45 -3.88
CA HIS A 502 7.71 15.65 -4.67
C HIS A 502 9.19 15.85 -4.97
N THR A 503 9.86 14.75 -5.29
CA THR A 503 11.26 14.68 -5.67
C THR A 503 11.40 14.61 -7.18
N ASN A 504 12.63 14.48 -7.66
CA ASN A 504 12.93 14.48 -9.08
C ASN A 504 13.33 13.04 -9.48
N PRO A 505 12.56 12.36 -10.35
CA PRO A 505 12.79 10.97 -10.81
C PRO A 505 14.09 10.64 -11.53
N LEU A 506 15.05 11.54 -11.45
CA LEU A 506 16.36 11.46 -12.07
C LEU A 506 17.47 11.67 -11.02
N VAL A 507 17.13 11.71 -9.73
CA VAL A 507 18.00 12.08 -8.62
C VAL A 507 17.73 11.13 -7.45
N ASP A 508 18.66 10.19 -7.27
CA ASP A 508 18.70 9.23 -6.16
C ASP A 508 18.43 9.91 -4.81
N ASP A 509 17.32 9.53 -4.18
CA ASP A 509 16.85 10.10 -2.92
C ASP A 509 17.25 9.27 -1.69
N ARG A 510 17.99 8.15 -1.85
CA ARG A 510 18.36 7.27 -0.73
C ARG A 510 19.08 8.00 0.40
N GLY A 511 18.79 7.57 1.62
CA GLY A 511 19.36 8.13 2.85
C GLY A 511 18.74 9.46 3.26
N ARG A 512 17.72 9.96 2.55
CA ARG A 512 16.93 11.10 3.04
C ARG A 512 16.05 10.67 4.19
N ASP A 513 16.07 11.48 5.25
CA ASP A 513 15.22 11.35 6.43
C ASP A 513 14.39 12.64 6.52
N TYR A 514 13.13 12.56 6.11
CA TYR A 514 12.28 13.74 5.90
C TYR A 514 11.76 14.35 7.21
N ASP A 515 11.52 13.53 8.21
CA ASP A 515 11.01 13.99 9.50
C ASP A 515 12.08 14.07 10.60
N GLY A 516 13.26 13.52 10.35
CA GLY A 516 14.43 13.57 11.20
C GLY A 516 14.36 12.59 12.37
N ASP A 517 13.69 11.45 12.24
CA ASP A 517 13.62 10.40 13.26
C ASP A 517 14.75 9.35 13.18
N GLY A 518 15.59 9.42 12.15
CA GLY A 518 16.81 8.63 12.01
C GLY A 518 16.71 7.45 11.05
N LEU A 519 15.54 7.17 10.47
CA LEU A 519 15.38 6.17 9.41
C LEU A 519 15.20 6.86 8.04
N PRO A 520 15.75 6.28 6.96
CA PRO A 520 15.64 6.89 5.64
C PRO A 520 14.44 6.39 4.85
N ILE A 521 14.04 7.16 3.83
CA ILE A 521 12.86 6.87 3.01
C ILE A 521 12.82 5.46 2.41
N GLU A 522 13.96 4.89 2.00
CA GLU A 522 13.96 3.55 1.38
C GLU A 522 13.61 2.45 2.40
N TRP A 523 13.89 2.68 3.68
CA TRP A 523 13.50 1.79 4.77
C TRP A 523 12.05 2.03 5.14
N GLU A 524 11.68 3.30 5.31
CA GLU A 524 10.34 3.68 5.73
C GLU A 524 9.30 3.30 4.69
N ASP A 525 9.56 3.57 3.41
CA ASP A 525 8.65 3.19 2.34
C ASP A 525 8.53 1.67 2.25
N ARG A 526 9.65 0.93 2.30
CA ARG A 526 9.67 -0.53 2.20
C ARG A 526 8.84 -1.20 3.29
N TYR A 527 8.97 -0.77 4.54
CA TYR A 527 8.29 -1.38 5.70
C TYR A 527 7.00 -0.66 6.09
N GLY A 528 6.65 0.42 5.38
CA GLY A 528 5.44 1.18 5.61
C GLY A 528 5.48 2.01 6.90
N PHE A 529 6.66 2.50 7.29
CA PHE A 529 6.83 3.60 8.25
C PHE A 529 6.46 4.95 7.61
N SER A 530 6.48 6.03 8.38
CA SER A 530 5.87 7.31 7.99
C SER A 530 6.94 8.34 7.67
N ASP A 531 7.19 8.55 6.38
CA ASP A 531 8.24 9.47 5.89
C ASP A 531 8.01 10.97 6.20
N PHE A 532 6.99 11.34 6.96
CA PHE A 532 6.64 12.74 7.20
C PHE A 532 6.28 13.05 8.66
N TYR A 533 6.32 12.04 9.53
CA TYR A 533 5.92 12.16 10.92
C TYR A 533 6.76 11.24 11.79
N ARG A 534 7.61 11.85 12.61
CA ARG A 534 8.51 11.11 13.50
C ARG A 534 7.79 10.02 14.27
N GLU A 535 8.22 8.79 14.09
CA GLU A 535 7.68 7.65 14.80
C GLU A 535 8.58 7.25 15.98
N ASN A 536 8.15 6.27 16.76
CA ASN A 536 8.97 5.70 17.82
C ASN A 536 9.59 4.39 17.33
N HIS A 537 10.80 4.49 16.81
CA HIS A 537 11.57 3.36 16.25
C HIS A 537 12.37 2.57 17.29
N SER A 538 12.23 2.91 18.58
CA SER A 538 12.76 2.08 19.68
C SER A 538 11.86 0.90 20.03
N ILE A 539 10.88 0.57 19.19
CA ILE A 539 9.96 -0.55 19.38
C ILE A 539 10.55 -1.78 18.68
N ASP A 540 10.60 -2.88 19.41
CA ASP A 540 10.80 -4.22 18.89
C ASP A 540 9.40 -4.78 18.54
N TYR A 541 9.11 -4.94 17.25
CA TYR A 541 7.78 -5.24 16.75
C TYR A 541 7.48 -6.74 16.70
N ASP A 542 8.48 -7.60 16.57
CA ASP A 542 8.35 -9.05 16.39
C ASP A 542 8.89 -9.86 17.58
N GLY A 543 9.54 -9.19 18.54
CA GLY A 543 9.98 -9.73 19.81
C GLY A 543 11.29 -10.50 19.73
N ASP A 544 12.14 -10.21 18.73
CA ASP A 544 13.44 -10.87 18.60
C ASP A 544 14.57 -10.19 19.40
N GLY A 545 14.28 -9.03 19.99
CA GLY A 545 15.21 -8.22 20.76
C GLY A 545 15.75 -7.02 19.99
N LEU A 546 15.48 -6.85 18.70
CA LEU A 546 15.96 -5.74 17.90
C LEU A 546 14.88 -4.66 17.74
N ASN A 547 15.31 -3.40 17.88
CA ASN A 547 14.46 -2.27 17.51
C ASN A 547 14.73 -1.85 16.07
N ASP A 548 13.84 -1.03 15.51
CA ASP A 548 13.86 -0.68 14.08
C ASP A 548 15.16 0.03 13.62
N TYR A 549 15.89 0.72 14.51
CA TYR A 549 17.22 1.25 14.18
C TYR A 549 18.28 0.16 14.02
N GLU A 550 18.19 -0.89 14.84
CA GLU A 550 19.10 -2.04 14.80
C GLU A 550 18.78 -2.93 13.59
N GLU A 551 17.49 -3.14 13.31
CA GLU A 551 16.98 -3.77 12.10
C GLU A 551 17.50 -3.07 10.84
N TYR A 552 17.37 -1.75 10.77
CA TYR A 552 17.90 -0.97 9.66
C TYR A 552 19.42 -1.12 9.52
N ALA A 553 20.16 -1.15 10.63
CA ALA A 553 21.59 -1.40 10.60
C ALA A 553 21.94 -2.81 10.07
N MET A 554 21.06 -3.79 10.26
CA MET A 554 21.19 -5.17 9.78
C MET A 554 20.51 -5.43 8.43
N ALA A 555 19.88 -4.42 7.81
CA ALA A 555 19.25 -4.54 6.49
C ALA A 555 20.09 -5.24 5.41
N PRO A 556 21.44 -5.03 5.32
CA PRO A 556 22.28 -5.75 4.35
C PRO A 556 22.29 -7.28 4.52
N LEU A 557 21.88 -7.78 5.68
CA LEU A 557 21.75 -9.19 6.02
C LEU A 557 20.31 -9.68 5.97
N PHE A 558 19.41 -8.90 5.34
CA PHE A 558 17.99 -9.23 5.17
C PHE A 558 17.18 -9.22 6.47
N SER A 559 17.55 -8.35 7.43
CA SER A 559 16.73 -8.05 8.61
C SER A 559 15.34 -7.56 8.21
N ASP A 560 14.32 -7.93 8.98
CA ASP A 560 12.97 -7.44 8.82
C ASP A 560 12.35 -7.08 10.18
N PRO A 561 11.87 -5.83 10.37
CA PRO A 561 11.32 -5.41 11.66
C PRO A 561 10.06 -6.17 12.08
N PHE A 562 9.46 -6.99 11.22
CA PHE A 562 8.27 -7.77 11.53
C PHE A 562 8.51 -9.29 11.50
N ALA A 563 9.74 -9.77 11.26
CA ALA A 563 10.04 -11.19 11.19
C ALA A 563 11.29 -11.59 11.97
N ARG A 564 11.08 -12.47 12.96
CA ARG A 564 12.09 -12.79 13.99
C ARG A 564 13.42 -13.25 13.39
N ASP A 565 14.47 -12.51 13.68
CA ASP A 565 15.83 -12.75 13.25
C ASP A 565 16.75 -13.16 14.44
N ILE A 566 17.81 -13.90 14.14
CA ILE A 566 18.92 -14.15 15.07
C ILE A 566 20.22 -13.96 14.29
N PHE A 567 21.05 -13.02 14.72
CA PHE A 567 22.36 -12.76 14.14
C PHE A 567 23.46 -13.42 14.96
N VAL A 568 24.31 -14.21 14.31
CA VAL A 568 25.40 -14.93 14.96
C VAL A 568 26.71 -14.73 14.20
N GLU A 569 27.74 -14.32 14.92
CA GLU A 569 29.10 -14.16 14.41
C GLU A 569 29.97 -15.29 14.96
N VAL A 570 30.69 -15.97 14.07
CA VAL A 570 31.50 -17.15 14.40
C VAL A 570 32.95 -16.92 14.03
N ASP A 571 33.78 -16.81 15.06
CA ASP A 571 35.22 -16.81 14.93
C ASP A 571 35.80 -18.15 15.33
N TYR A 572 36.82 -18.61 14.61
CA TYR A 572 37.32 -19.97 14.76
C TYR A 572 38.84 -20.02 14.84
N MET A 573 39.37 -20.90 15.68
CA MET A 573 40.79 -21.23 15.64
C MET A 573 41.10 -22.09 14.42
N LYS A 574 42.29 -21.88 13.86
CA LYS A 574 42.81 -22.68 12.75
C LYS A 574 42.54 -24.19 12.91
N GLY A 575 41.84 -24.78 11.94
CA GLY A 575 41.52 -26.21 11.92
C GLY A 575 40.25 -26.62 12.66
N TYR A 576 39.51 -25.65 13.22
CA TYR A 576 38.22 -25.87 13.88
C TYR A 576 37.06 -25.19 13.16
N GLU A 577 37.19 -24.82 11.89
CA GLU A 577 36.09 -24.25 11.07
C GLU A 577 34.78 -25.04 11.19
N MET A 578 33.65 -24.32 11.23
CA MET A 578 32.34 -24.95 11.22
C MET A 578 32.04 -25.56 9.86
N TYR A 579 31.41 -26.73 9.83
CA TYR A 579 31.03 -27.38 8.57
C TYR A 579 29.79 -26.72 7.97
N GLU A 580 29.76 -26.55 6.64
CA GLU A 580 28.57 -26.05 5.92
C GLU A 580 27.32 -26.89 6.24
N GLU A 581 27.46 -28.21 6.32
CA GLU A 581 26.33 -29.07 6.69
C GLU A 581 25.89 -28.90 8.15
N SER A 582 26.77 -28.46 9.04
CA SER A 582 26.39 -28.12 10.42
C SER A 582 25.56 -26.84 10.45
N ILE A 583 25.98 -25.82 9.70
CA ILE A 583 25.24 -24.55 9.56
C ILE A 583 23.86 -24.81 8.94
N GLN A 584 23.79 -25.63 7.89
CA GLN A 584 22.52 -25.96 7.25
C GLN A 584 21.55 -26.69 8.19
N MET A 585 22.02 -27.56 9.09
CA MET A 585 21.17 -28.19 10.10
C MET A 585 20.58 -27.17 11.08
N LEU A 586 21.33 -26.11 11.41
CA LEU A 586 20.85 -25.02 12.26
C LEU A 586 19.79 -24.20 11.52
N TYR A 587 20.05 -23.80 10.27
CA TYR A 587 19.05 -23.12 9.44
C TYR A 587 17.75 -23.92 9.33
N ASP A 588 17.84 -25.23 9.06
CA ASP A 588 16.68 -26.11 8.96
C ASP A 588 15.85 -26.14 10.26
N ALA A 589 16.51 -26.14 11.42
CA ALA A 589 15.84 -26.18 12.72
C ALA A 589 15.10 -24.87 13.04
N PHE A 590 15.73 -23.71 12.83
CA PHE A 590 15.11 -22.41 13.13
C PHE A 590 14.05 -22.00 12.08
N ALA A 591 14.28 -22.29 10.80
CA ALA A 591 13.30 -22.02 9.74
C ALA A 591 11.96 -22.75 9.97
N ALA A 592 12.01 -23.98 10.52
CA ALA A 592 10.81 -24.74 10.88
C ALA A 592 9.95 -24.05 11.97
N HIS A 593 10.53 -23.10 12.70
CA HIS A 593 9.90 -22.35 13.78
C HIS A 593 9.67 -20.88 13.44
N HIS A 594 9.74 -20.51 12.16
CA HIS A 594 9.59 -19.13 11.69
C HIS A 594 10.55 -18.15 12.36
N ILE A 595 11.81 -18.56 12.49
CA ILE A 595 12.92 -17.74 12.96
C ILE A 595 13.99 -17.80 11.89
N THR A 596 14.43 -16.64 11.42
CA THR A 596 15.48 -16.56 10.41
C THR A 596 16.82 -16.46 11.11
N LEU A 597 17.65 -17.49 10.94
CA LEU A 597 18.99 -17.52 11.50
C LEU A 597 20.01 -17.02 10.45
N HIS A 598 20.83 -16.07 10.87
CA HIS A 598 21.94 -15.49 10.10
C HIS A 598 23.25 -15.85 10.78
N ILE A 599 24.05 -16.72 10.15
CA ILE A 599 25.38 -17.10 10.65
C ILE A 599 26.43 -16.50 9.73
N GLU A 600 27.25 -15.60 10.28
CA GLU A 600 28.43 -15.03 9.65
C GLU A 600 29.68 -15.74 10.20
N VAL A 601 30.42 -16.45 9.35
CA VAL A 601 31.72 -17.01 9.71
C VAL A 601 32.78 -15.99 9.28
N ASP A 602 33.37 -15.29 10.24
CA ASP A 602 34.18 -14.09 9.99
C ASP A 602 35.68 -14.39 9.97
N GLU A 603 36.35 -14.52 11.13
CA GLU A 603 37.82 -14.57 11.16
C GLU A 603 38.48 -15.82 11.80
N GLU A 604 39.72 -16.12 11.34
CA GLU A 604 40.60 -17.16 11.90
C GLU A 604 41.38 -16.61 13.10
N LEU A 605 41.09 -17.11 14.30
CA LEU A 605 41.75 -16.77 15.55
C LEU A 605 43.12 -17.45 15.72
N PRO A 606 44.05 -16.81 16.46
CA PRO A 606 45.31 -17.43 16.85
C PRO A 606 45.08 -18.73 17.65
N TYR A 607 45.82 -19.79 17.30
CA TYR A 607 45.70 -21.06 17.99
C TYR A 607 46.11 -20.96 19.47
N LYS A 608 45.24 -21.44 20.35
CA LYS A 608 45.54 -21.71 21.76
C LYS A 608 44.97 -23.06 22.16
N GLU A 609 45.79 -23.89 22.78
CA GLU A 609 45.38 -25.26 23.14
C GLU A 609 44.21 -25.27 24.14
N HIS A 610 44.25 -24.38 25.15
CA HIS A 610 43.21 -24.19 26.14
C HIS A 610 42.83 -22.71 26.22
N LEU A 611 41.54 -22.44 26.00
CA LEU A 611 40.90 -21.15 26.26
C LEU A 611 40.37 -21.13 27.69
N TYR A 612 40.70 -20.06 28.41
CA TYR A 612 40.10 -19.73 29.69
C TYR A 612 39.11 -18.57 29.51
N TYR A 613 38.13 -18.38 30.42
CA TYR A 613 37.18 -17.25 30.40
C TYR A 613 37.83 -15.87 30.24
N ARG A 614 39.08 -15.71 30.68
CA ARG A 614 39.85 -14.49 30.44
C ARG A 614 40.19 -14.32 28.97
N ASP A 615 40.65 -15.38 28.32
CA ASP A 615 41.04 -15.39 26.91
C ASP A 615 39.81 -15.19 26.02
N GLU A 616 38.69 -15.83 26.35
CA GLU A 616 37.41 -15.70 25.64
C GLU A 616 36.92 -14.25 25.65
N ARG A 617 37.03 -13.55 26.79
CA ARG A 617 36.72 -12.12 26.88
C ARG A 617 37.72 -11.22 26.15
N GLU A 618 39.01 -11.57 26.17
CA GLU A 618 40.02 -10.84 25.39
C GLU A 618 39.71 -10.98 23.88
N ILE A 619 39.35 -12.18 23.41
CA ILE A 619 38.90 -12.40 22.02
C ILE A 619 37.65 -11.59 21.72
N TYR A 620 36.65 -11.61 22.59
CA TYR A 620 35.41 -10.87 22.38
C TYR A 620 35.64 -9.38 22.12
N TRP A 621 36.57 -8.76 22.84
CA TRP A 621 36.91 -7.36 22.64
C TRP A 621 37.81 -7.12 21.43
N ASP A 622 38.83 -7.95 21.22
CA ASP A 622 39.85 -7.69 20.20
C ASP A 622 39.36 -8.03 18.78
N HIS A 623 38.53 -9.07 18.67
CA HIS A 623 38.09 -9.68 17.42
C HIS A 623 36.65 -9.27 17.06
N PHE A 624 35.63 -9.63 17.85
CA PHE A 624 34.24 -9.27 17.51
C PHE A 624 33.97 -7.75 17.57
N LEU A 625 34.34 -7.10 18.68
CA LEU A 625 34.03 -5.67 18.87
C LEU A 625 35.15 -4.72 18.46
N HIS A 626 36.35 -5.23 18.15
CA HIS A 626 37.55 -4.44 17.82
C HIS A 626 37.84 -3.27 18.78
N GLY A 627 37.60 -3.47 20.08
CA GLY A 627 37.77 -2.47 21.13
C GLY A 627 36.82 -1.27 21.04
N ASN A 628 35.74 -1.38 20.24
CA ASN A 628 34.79 -0.29 19.99
C ASN A 628 33.45 -0.55 20.69
N VAL A 629 33.20 0.16 21.79
CA VAL A 629 31.92 0.11 22.52
C VAL A 629 30.74 0.72 21.76
N SER A 630 30.99 1.39 20.64
CA SER A 630 29.96 1.92 19.73
C SER A 630 29.87 1.10 18.44
N ASN A 631 30.40 -0.14 18.45
CA ASN A 631 30.20 -1.07 17.35
C ASN A 631 28.71 -1.39 17.22
N SER A 632 28.15 -1.26 16.02
CA SER A 632 26.73 -1.53 15.75
C SER A 632 26.33 -2.98 15.95
N ARG A 633 27.29 -3.91 16.02
CA ARG A 633 27.03 -5.32 16.36
C ARG A 633 26.82 -5.56 17.86
N LEU A 634 27.29 -4.66 18.73
CA LEU A 634 27.15 -4.80 20.18
C LEU A 634 25.67 -4.78 20.57
N GLY A 635 25.22 -5.84 21.23
CA GLY A 635 23.80 -6.01 21.54
C GLY A 635 22.96 -6.37 20.31
N VAL A 636 23.52 -6.77 19.18
CA VAL A 636 22.75 -7.30 18.05
C VAL A 636 23.11 -8.77 17.78
N TYR A 637 24.39 -9.10 17.89
CA TYR A 637 24.90 -10.43 17.59
C TYR A 637 25.02 -11.32 18.83
N HIS A 638 24.86 -12.61 18.60
CA HIS A 638 25.42 -13.65 19.43
C HIS A 638 26.85 -13.98 18.94
N TYR A 639 27.80 -14.11 19.85
CA TYR A 639 29.21 -14.27 19.48
C TYR A 639 29.76 -15.65 19.83
N VAL A 640 30.35 -16.33 18.85
CA VAL A 640 30.75 -17.74 18.97
C VAL A 640 32.22 -17.93 18.75
N ILE A 641 32.90 -18.50 19.75
CA ILE A 641 34.31 -18.87 19.63
C ILE A 641 34.41 -20.38 19.41
N LEU A 642 34.92 -20.79 18.24
CA LEU A 642 35.15 -22.18 17.90
C LEU A 642 36.63 -22.54 18.06
N GLY A 643 36.98 -23.12 19.21
CA GLY A 643 38.36 -23.30 19.64
C GLY A 643 38.80 -24.75 19.82
N SER A 644 40.00 -24.95 20.37
CA SER A 644 40.52 -26.26 20.77
C SER A 644 39.77 -26.83 21.98
N TYR A 645 40.26 -26.57 23.20
CA TYR A 645 39.58 -26.92 24.45
C TYR A 645 39.16 -25.65 25.19
N GLY A 646 38.02 -25.70 25.88
CA GLY A 646 37.50 -24.59 26.65
C GLY A 646 37.85 -24.63 28.14
N SER A 647 37.33 -23.65 28.87
CA SER A 647 37.41 -23.51 30.32
C SER A 647 36.67 -24.62 31.06
N SER A 648 35.60 -25.13 30.47
CA SER A 648 34.77 -26.18 31.02
C SER A 648 35.35 -27.57 30.72
N ARG A 649 34.95 -28.58 31.51
CA ARG A 649 35.23 -29.99 31.16
C ARG A 649 34.24 -30.55 30.13
N ARG A 650 33.40 -29.69 29.56
CA ARG A 650 32.28 -30.01 28.67
C ARG A 650 32.65 -29.63 27.24
N GLY A 651 31.73 -29.91 26.31
CA GLY A 651 31.91 -29.60 24.90
C GLY A 651 31.87 -28.10 24.60
N GLY A 652 31.21 -27.30 25.45
CA GLY A 652 31.09 -25.86 25.31
C GLY A 652 30.70 -25.20 26.64
N HIS A 653 30.53 -23.88 26.60
CA HIS A 653 29.90 -23.09 27.66
C HIS A 653 29.56 -21.68 27.15
N ALA A 654 28.46 -21.11 27.64
CA ALA A 654 28.16 -19.69 27.50
C ALA A 654 29.02 -18.82 28.45
N PHE A 655 29.29 -17.57 28.06
CA PHE A 655 30.02 -16.61 28.87
C PHE A 655 29.53 -15.18 28.62
N VAL A 656 29.87 -14.27 29.53
CA VAL A 656 29.57 -12.83 29.40
C VAL A 656 30.80 -12.13 28.84
N GLY A 657 30.70 -11.65 27.60
CA GLY A 657 31.73 -10.85 26.93
C GLY A 657 31.89 -9.46 27.56
N PHE A 658 30.77 -8.74 27.66
CA PHE A 658 30.71 -7.39 28.24
C PHE A 658 29.65 -7.24 29.35
N GLU A 659 28.39 -6.98 28.98
CA GLU A 659 27.30 -6.68 29.93
C GLU A 659 26.28 -7.81 30.03
N ASN A 660 26.10 -8.59 28.96
CA ASN A 660 25.08 -9.63 28.87
C ASN A 660 25.64 -10.99 28.42
N LEU A 661 24.85 -12.04 28.63
CA LEU A 661 25.11 -13.40 28.15
C LEU A 661 24.72 -13.51 26.67
N ASP A 662 25.59 -12.98 25.81
CA ASP A 662 25.46 -12.93 24.35
C ASP A 662 26.47 -13.84 23.63
N SER A 663 27.29 -14.58 24.37
CA SER A 663 28.45 -15.24 23.80
C SER A 663 28.66 -16.66 24.33
N PHE A 664 29.23 -17.52 23.50
CA PHE A 664 29.54 -18.90 23.89
C PHE A 664 30.76 -19.47 23.16
N MET A 665 31.40 -20.44 23.80
CA MET A 665 32.57 -21.13 23.30
C MET A 665 32.24 -22.59 23.02
N LEU A 666 32.73 -23.09 21.88
CA LEU A 666 32.66 -24.49 21.48
C LEU A 666 34.06 -25.11 21.42
N ALA A 667 34.27 -26.18 22.18
CA ALA A 667 35.50 -26.95 22.19
C ALA A 667 35.53 -27.96 21.03
N GLY A 668 35.97 -27.48 19.87
CA GLY A 668 36.13 -28.27 18.65
C GLY A 668 37.00 -29.51 18.83
N GLN A 669 38.10 -29.41 19.58
CA GLN A 669 38.98 -30.56 19.83
C GLN A 669 38.28 -31.65 20.67
N TYR A 670 37.50 -31.23 21.68
CA TYR A 670 36.70 -32.15 22.49
C TYR A 670 35.73 -32.95 21.60
N MET A 671 35.04 -32.31 20.66
CA MET A 671 34.16 -33.02 19.72
C MET A 671 34.94 -33.92 18.76
N ASN A 672 36.10 -33.47 18.29
CA ASN A 672 36.95 -34.20 17.34
C ASN A 672 37.51 -35.50 17.92
N ASP A 673 37.80 -35.53 19.22
CA ASP A 673 38.33 -36.70 19.92
C ASP A 673 37.34 -37.88 19.96
N TRP A 674 36.04 -37.61 20.05
CA TRP A 674 35.02 -38.64 20.31
C TRP A 674 34.04 -38.85 19.15
N ARG A 675 34.02 -37.96 18.15
CA ARG A 675 33.13 -38.05 16.97
C ARG A 675 33.91 -37.95 15.67
N THR A 676 33.46 -38.67 14.65
CA THR A 676 34.09 -38.70 13.31
C THR A 676 33.02 -38.66 12.21
N GLY A 677 33.41 -38.22 11.01
CA GLY A 677 32.54 -38.19 9.83
C GLY A 677 31.25 -37.38 10.05
N SER A 678 30.12 -37.88 9.54
CA SER A 678 28.82 -37.20 9.68
C SER A 678 28.39 -36.98 11.13
N LYS A 679 28.73 -37.90 12.05
CA LYS A 679 28.43 -37.75 13.47
C LYS A 679 29.16 -36.57 14.12
N ARG A 680 30.32 -36.17 13.56
CA ARG A 680 31.04 -34.97 14.01
C ARG A 680 30.31 -33.71 13.56
N LYS A 681 29.84 -33.66 12.32
CA LYS A 681 29.07 -32.52 11.80
C LYS A 681 27.78 -32.29 12.60
N VAL A 682 27.04 -33.36 12.89
CA VAL A 682 25.87 -33.32 13.78
C VAL A 682 26.25 -32.84 15.18
N ALA A 683 27.39 -33.29 15.73
CA ALA A 683 27.82 -32.86 17.05
C ALA A 683 28.15 -31.35 17.11
N TYR A 684 28.81 -30.81 16.08
CA TYR A 684 29.07 -29.37 15.99
C TYR A 684 27.77 -28.56 15.94
N ALA A 685 26.80 -28.96 15.11
CA ALA A 685 25.51 -28.27 15.03
C ALA A 685 24.69 -28.40 16.32
N SER A 686 24.60 -29.62 16.87
CA SER A 686 23.84 -29.94 18.08
C SER A 686 24.35 -29.16 19.28
N LEU A 687 25.68 -29.08 19.44
CA LEU A 687 26.29 -28.36 20.54
C LEU A 687 26.26 -26.84 20.32
N PHE A 688 26.42 -26.36 19.10
CA PHE A 688 26.20 -24.94 18.80
C PHE A 688 24.79 -24.51 19.21
N MET A 689 23.78 -25.28 18.80
CA MET A 689 22.39 -25.03 19.18
C MET A 689 22.18 -25.13 20.69
N HIS A 690 22.83 -26.09 21.36
CA HIS A 690 22.78 -26.22 22.82
C HIS A 690 23.24 -24.93 23.52
N GLU A 691 24.42 -24.43 23.16
CA GLU A 691 24.98 -23.23 23.80
C GLU A 691 24.23 -21.95 23.40
N LEU A 692 23.75 -21.86 22.16
CA LEU A 692 22.86 -20.79 21.73
C LEU A 692 21.57 -20.76 22.57
N GLY A 693 21.04 -21.93 22.96
CA GLY A 693 19.87 -22.03 23.82
C GLY A 693 20.04 -21.32 25.17
N HIS A 694 21.25 -21.32 25.73
CA HIS A 694 21.55 -20.57 26.95
C HIS A 694 21.52 -19.05 26.72
N THR A 695 22.02 -18.57 25.58
CA THR A 695 21.89 -17.14 25.23
C THR A 695 20.46 -16.73 24.83
N LEU A 696 19.56 -17.71 24.71
CA LEU A 696 18.11 -17.52 24.52
C LEU A 696 17.31 -17.79 25.80
N GLY A 697 17.97 -17.87 26.96
CA GLY A 697 17.32 -17.92 28.27
C GLY A 697 16.94 -19.31 28.78
N LEU A 698 17.43 -20.39 28.16
CA LEU A 698 17.14 -21.76 28.61
C LEU A 698 18.24 -22.28 29.55
N PHE A 699 17.88 -22.60 30.79
CA PHE A 699 18.80 -23.06 31.83
C PHE A 699 18.25 -24.26 32.63
N ASP A 700 19.04 -24.82 33.54
CA ASP A 700 18.65 -25.99 34.35
C ASP A 700 17.48 -25.70 35.31
N ASP A 701 17.30 -24.45 35.70
CA ASP A 701 16.16 -23.97 36.50
C ASP A 701 14.91 -23.69 35.66
N THR A 702 15.05 -23.42 34.35
CA THR A 702 13.92 -23.39 33.39
C THR A 702 13.25 -24.76 33.36
N PHE A 703 14.04 -25.80 33.04
CA PHE A 703 13.58 -27.19 33.06
C PHE A 703 14.67 -28.10 33.60
N GLY A 704 14.35 -28.91 34.61
CA GLY A 704 15.33 -29.78 35.28
C GLY A 704 15.93 -30.91 34.43
N GLY A 705 15.65 -30.97 33.12
CA GLY A 705 16.30 -31.84 32.15
C GLY A 705 17.44 -31.17 31.37
N ILE A 706 17.49 -29.83 31.34
CA ILE A 706 18.56 -29.02 30.75
C ILE A 706 19.81 -29.21 31.61
N ASP A 707 20.97 -29.40 30.97
CA ASP A 707 22.29 -29.56 31.62
C ASP A 707 22.36 -30.61 32.74
N ASN A 708 21.42 -31.55 32.74
CA ASN A 708 21.31 -32.50 33.83
C ASN A 708 22.38 -33.59 33.68
N GLU A 709 23.43 -33.52 34.49
CA GLU A 709 24.53 -34.49 34.51
C GLU A 709 24.07 -35.95 34.69
N SER A 710 22.91 -36.18 35.31
CA SER A 710 22.34 -37.52 35.46
C SER A 710 21.69 -38.06 34.19
N CYS A 711 21.67 -37.31 33.09
CA CYS A 711 21.22 -37.73 31.76
C CYS A 711 22.31 -38.35 30.89
N ASN A 712 23.58 -38.33 31.31
CA ASN A 712 24.72 -38.76 30.50
C ASN A 712 24.83 -40.29 30.29
N ALA A 713 24.26 -41.11 31.18
CA ALA A 713 24.48 -42.56 31.13
C ALA A 713 23.30 -43.41 31.63
N PRO A 714 23.08 -44.63 31.08
CA PRO A 714 21.96 -45.50 31.45
C PRO A 714 21.86 -45.92 32.91
N TRP A 715 22.93 -45.81 33.69
CA TRP A 715 22.93 -46.13 35.13
C TRP A 715 22.59 -44.92 36.02
N LEU A 716 22.41 -43.74 35.45
CA LEU A 716 22.03 -42.52 36.17
C LEU A 716 20.51 -42.28 36.05
N PRO A 717 19.87 -41.68 37.07
CA PRO A 717 18.41 -41.55 37.12
C PRO A 717 17.83 -40.62 36.04
N GLY A 718 18.50 -39.51 35.73
CA GLY A 718 18.05 -38.54 34.71
C GLY A 718 17.91 -39.15 33.33
N PHE A 719 18.80 -40.08 32.96
CA PHE A 719 18.80 -40.76 31.66
C PHE A 719 17.47 -41.41 31.33
N TRP A 720 16.77 -41.93 32.34
CA TRP A 720 15.44 -42.52 32.20
C TRP A 720 14.32 -41.52 32.45
N LYS A 721 14.48 -40.64 33.45
CA LYS A 721 13.48 -39.65 33.81
C LYS A 721 13.17 -38.69 32.66
N TYR A 722 14.21 -38.19 32.00
CA TYR A 722 14.14 -37.23 30.89
C TYR A 722 14.39 -37.88 29.54
N ARG A 723 14.13 -39.19 29.40
CA ARG A 723 14.35 -39.88 28.12
C ARG A 723 13.47 -39.34 27.00
N ASN A 724 12.28 -38.82 27.33
CA ASN A 724 11.34 -38.27 26.35
C ASN A 724 11.64 -36.79 26.04
N TYR A 725 12.55 -36.15 26.80
CA TYR A 725 12.94 -34.76 26.58
C TYR A 725 13.90 -34.67 25.41
N HIS A 726 13.36 -34.65 24.20
CA HIS A 726 14.09 -34.66 22.94
C HIS A 726 14.55 -33.23 22.61
N SER A 727 15.62 -32.81 23.25
CA SER A 727 16.21 -31.48 23.09
C SER A 727 17.73 -31.59 23.10
N CYS A 728 18.43 -30.80 22.28
CA CYS A 728 19.88 -30.69 22.35
C CYS A 728 20.37 -30.20 23.72
N LEU A 729 19.53 -29.50 24.51
CA LEU A 729 19.83 -29.04 25.88
C LEU A 729 19.95 -30.18 26.91
N ASN A 730 19.43 -31.36 26.58
CA ASN A 730 19.58 -32.55 27.40
C ASN A 730 20.86 -33.30 27.02
N TYR A 731 21.75 -33.57 27.98
CA TYR A 731 23.02 -34.27 27.72
C TYR A 731 22.89 -35.66 27.12
N ARG A 732 21.72 -36.29 27.19
CA ARG A 732 21.43 -37.51 26.44
C ARG A 732 21.49 -37.27 24.92
N TYR A 733 21.18 -36.07 24.45
CA TYR A 733 20.98 -35.72 23.04
C TYR A 733 21.92 -34.62 22.52
N ALA A 734 22.64 -33.90 23.38
CA ALA A 734 23.53 -32.76 23.10
C ALA A 734 24.63 -32.94 22.02
N PHE A 735 24.85 -34.16 21.51
CA PHE A 735 25.83 -34.44 20.44
C PHE A 735 25.24 -35.24 19.28
N GLN A 736 23.90 -35.32 19.18
CA GLN A 736 23.22 -36.18 18.21
C GLN A 736 21.86 -35.67 17.72
N LEU A 737 21.35 -34.57 18.27
CA LEU A 737 20.07 -33.97 17.90
C LEU A 737 20.25 -32.46 17.65
N VAL A 738 19.88 -31.98 16.47
CA VAL A 738 19.87 -30.55 16.15
C VAL A 738 18.41 -30.10 16.18
N ASP A 739 17.87 -29.96 17.39
CA ASP A 739 16.51 -29.49 17.63
C ASP A 739 16.36 -29.15 19.12
N TYR A 740 15.44 -28.24 19.43
CA TYR A 740 14.89 -28.09 20.76
C TYR A 740 13.60 -28.90 20.89
N SER A 741 13.17 -29.16 22.12
CA SER A 741 11.90 -29.87 22.29
C SER A 741 10.69 -28.95 22.10
N SER A 742 9.63 -29.48 21.49
CA SER A 742 8.31 -28.85 21.40
C SER A 742 7.36 -29.25 22.56
N GLY A 743 7.84 -30.04 23.53
CA GLY A 743 7.03 -30.54 24.65
C GLY A 743 5.91 -31.50 24.25
N THR A 744 5.92 -32.02 23.02
CA THR A 744 4.84 -32.84 22.46
C THR A 744 4.96 -34.33 22.76
N HIS A 745 6.07 -34.78 23.36
CA HIS A 745 6.25 -36.17 23.76
C HIS A 745 5.62 -36.47 25.13
N LEU A 746 5.90 -37.66 25.68
CA LEU A 746 5.34 -38.13 26.94
C LEU A 746 5.89 -37.35 28.14
N ILE A 747 5.56 -37.81 29.36
CA ILE A 747 5.97 -37.19 30.62
C ILE A 747 7.45 -36.75 30.64
N HIS A 748 7.68 -35.56 31.22
CA HIS A 748 8.99 -34.89 31.34
C HIS A 748 9.62 -34.49 30.00
N ASP A 749 8.83 -34.32 28.95
CA ASP A 749 9.19 -33.52 27.79
C ASP A 749 8.71 -32.08 28.01
N PHE A 750 9.59 -31.10 27.78
CA PHE A 750 9.32 -29.68 28.04
C PHE A 750 9.36 -28.92 26.71
N ASP A 751 8.59 -27.84 26.60
CA ASP A 751 8.51 -27.04 25.38
C ASP A 751 9.56 -25.94 25.42
N ASP A 752 10.74 -26.26 24.92
CA ASP A 752 11.87 -25.34 24.81
C ASP A 752 11.62 -24.27 23.75
N TRP A 753 11.11 -24.68 22.58
CA TRP A 753 10.78 -23.76 21.49
C TRP A 753 9.74 -22.71 21.91
N GLY A 754 8.77 -23.09 22.72
CA GLY A 754 7.80 -22.15 23.31
C GLY A 754 8.35 -21.33 24.48
N SER A 755 9.55 -21.63 24.97
CA SER A 755 10.15 -21.00 26.16
C SER A 755 11.41 -20.17 25.87
N ILE A 756 11.97 -20.21 24.66
CA ILE A 756 13.06 -19.31 24.27
C ILE A 756 12.61 -17.85 24.38
N ASN A 757 13.52 -17.01 24.85
CA ASN A 757 13.39 -15.56 24.82
C ASN A 757 14.46 -15.01 23.88
N LEU A 758 14.05 -14.59 22.68
CA LEU A 758 14.97 -14.10 21.65
C LEU A 758 15.72 -12.85 22.09
N GLY A 759 15.09 -11.95 22.86
CA GLY A 759 15.75 -10.77 23.44
C GLY A 759 16.58 -11.03 24.70
N PHE A 760 16.74 -12.28 25.16
CA PHE A 760 17.43 -12.57 26.42
C PHE A 760 18.88 -12.05 26.46
N PHE A 761 19.59 -12.09 25.34
CA PHE A 761 20.97 -11.62 25.21
C PHE A 761 21.12 -10.09 25.43
N LYS A 762 20.03 -9.33 25.52
CA LYS A 762 20.03 -7.91 25.93
C LYS A 762 19.67 -7.69 27.39
N ASP A 763 18.92 -8.62 27.98
CA ASP A 763 18.29 -8.48 29.30
C ASP A 763 18.68 -9.64 30.24
N SER A 764 19.92 -10.09 30.16
CA SER A 764 20.44 -11.23 30.93
C SER A 764 20.89 -10.87 32.36
N PHE A 765 20.49 -9.71 32.90
CA PHE A 765 20.97 -9.16 34.18
C PHE A 765 20.62 -10.00 35.42
N TYR A 766 19.77 -11.01 35.29
CA TYR A 766 19.50 -12.01 36.33
C TYR A 766 20.36 -13.28 36.22
N TYR A 767 21.23 -13.36 35.21
CA TYR A 767 22.23 -14.41 35.10
C TYR A 767 23.27 -14.26 36.24
N PRO A 768 23.43 -15.27 37.11
CA PRO A 768 24.19 -15.16 38.35
C PRO A 768 25.71 -15.10 38.22
#